data_AF-A0AAV5T485-F1
#
_entry.id   AF-A0AAV5T485-F1
#
_cell.length_a   1.000
_cell.length_b   1.000
_cell.length_c   1.000
_cell.angle_alpha   90.00
_cell.angle_beta   90.00
_cell.angle_gamma   90.00
#
_symmetry.space_group_name_H-M   'P 1'
#
loop_
_entity.id
_entity.type
_entity.pdbx_description
1 polymer ?
#
loop_
_entity_poly.entity_id
_entity_poly.type
_entity_poly.pdbx_seq_one_letter_code
_entity_poly.pdbx_strand_id
1 'polypeptide(L)'
;LKMDPVEAGEWLGSRPQQLILLTGIDAANRPGHAALLNALMNRSADRAPLNMRVISGELVLPAKEARPRERGVLRREWPLKYTQKVPALIVLFMALEWDDASWNEKKSEAESKVESIRAAASRHGSRLALVLLQERSLPHPDEIATERAAELCSQCQLSPKQLFVLPTSGDLQGYVSKLESALHELAQGFYQQKIKTIRARSIPNNSVPLVVRQMFKLAFLSELKQDTHTALRNYKLAYEQCRDHQDAWETIDLFEWRSVVGLLNYKMCDLCFLHSTALEAITQMRRHQQLFFNSNPGVYPTAQLASIEYELWKSKQCWHFAELFERAVVAGLTAVPTLNPGTHLDAAAAHFSRANKEIAALKTAMQQLQQEGAAAPAYPTPDPLAPITVFFGQRPWRVGYEAAAPVSIEQEAVVALQQRLRVNSEGVCALLSGAMGQYKKYGCYNMQRKMLGEMADEYAAAGDWQRALQLLQIVGREQLPLRVRAVVGAKALRAAWLVADARAYVAALAHAAATEYEMRNESLSSPSSDPSLMSALNDILSSRVPPPPDGVSPSDGAVAKARLDWERTLAEPVFFSIPSPPPSRSIPQLVALSAAFLPLDRVIEDTAPPQAAGFAWATRADARVPLRVTLRLHADAALEVTRVRVAVDIGGKRRAADEKTPWEMVKEKVLLDPSVDNHLTFVVNLAEHPVPEGCNVVISRVLLELGADRARLTGVFEADGGGLPLAVQGGYAAIRIASRGPAIRAEGARHIECLTAEVVSLPLKLTNVSNGVLRNVRMEFKRPPPSQSAVGMAVLFVDETGQLQADLAAPVKEEMGKGETVDFTLKLSATMMGTIEQLPIEATFDGKTAGSRESCLLPISVESKAPFSVTSSLLNMNGVPVASLLNHNDHLLKVDVTAHATIVVTKCEWLLPDFLKPKDGDELQQLQDELTEGEIISYVCVVEAAEGRAATAAAVGAAAAAAGLQVPEGNMSSASSTSSMTSSAYSTTSGVIPSGVSSASTTTSSLERALGRVSLEWRRPVSSLTAVRSVIPLSSAPLAACPLSIRVRVAPSARPPAPGEAAAGAFAAPTAGARCTAGAPIGIEYEVRNHHDEPVSAQCAVEVPDAFLFSGKRQSSLMLLPGGIEKLSVVVMAQSAGRLPFPRLILRSAAFPDTVLTEANRALPANIFTLPMAKEATVSTA
;
A
#
# COMPACT_ATOMS: atom_id res chain seq x y z
N LEU A 1 28.08 20.12 6.59
CA LEU A 1 29.03 21.06 5.94
C LEU A 1 28.20 22.14 5.23
N LYS A 2 28.72 23.38 5.09
CA LYS A 2 28.11 24.38 4.19
C LYS A 2 28.45 24.17 2.71
N MET A 3 29.44 23.31 2.43
CA MET A 3 29.69 22.73 1.11
C MET A 3 28.70 21.56 0.92
N ASP A 4 27.51 21.87 0.43
CA ASP A 4 26.55 20.86 -0.01
C ASP A 4 26.86 20.56 -1.49
N PRO A 5 27.16 19.31 -1.87
CA PRO A 5 27.52 19.00 -3.25
C PRO A 5 26.33 19.17 -4.22
N VAL A 6 25.14 19.52 -3.71
CA VAL A 6 24.06 20.17 -4.47
C VAL A 6 23.59 21.43 -3.72
N GLU A 7 24.46 22.45 -3.62
CA GLU A 7 24.14 23.81 -3.14
C GLU A 7 23.18 24.59 -4.09
N ALA A 8 22.10 23.96 -4.53
CA ALA A 8 21.01 24.63 -5.19
C ALA A 8 20.10 25.28 -4.14
N GLY A 9 20.14 26.60 -4.06
CA GLY A 9 19.29 27.37 -3.16
C GLY A 9 17.79 27.17 -3.41
N GLU A 10 16.97 27.81 -2.57
CA GLU A 10 15.50 27.64 -2.42
C GLU A 10 14.71 27.40 -3.72
N TRP A 11 15.12 28.00 -4.84
CA TRP A 11 14.51 27.82 -6.17
C TRP A 11 14.51 26.39 -6.72
N LEU A 12 15.30 25.45 -6.16
CA LEU A 12 15.27 24.04 -6.57
C LEU A 12 14.06 23.28 -6.03
N GLY A 13 13.59 23.65 -4.84
CA GLY A 13 12.57 22.92 -4.09
C GLY A 13 11.13 23.13 -4.56
N SER A 14 10.90 23.99 -5.56
CA SER A 14 9.57 24.36 -6.05
C SER A 14 9.56 24.56 -7.56
N ARG A 15 8.42 24.28 -8.22
CA ARG A 15 8.20 24.60 -9.63
C ARG A 15 8.44 26.11 -9.86
N PRO A 16 9.31 26.53 -10.80
CA PRO A 16 9.71 27.93 -10.93
C PRO A 16 8.54 28.77 -11.42
N GLN A 17 8.20 29.80 -10.63
CA GLN A 17 7.10 30.71 -10.91
C GLN A 17 7.55 31.93 -11.72
N GLN A 18 6.64 32.44 -12.55
CA GLN A 18 6.88 33.59 -13.42
C GLN A 18 6.78 34.90 -12.63
N LEU A 19 7.87 35.66 -12.54
CA LEU A 19 7.87 36.92 -11.80
C LEU A 19 7.07 38.01 -12.54
N ILE A 20 6.05 38.54 -11.85
CA ILE A 20 5.21 39.66 -12.30
C ILE A 20 5.24 40.75 -11.23
N LEU A 21 5.41 42.01 -11.67
CA LEU A 21 5.34 43.17 -10.78
C LEU A 21 4.00 43.89 -10.97
N LEU A 22 3.34 44.22 -9.86
CA LEU A 22 2.10 44.99 -9.83
C LEU A 22 2.41 46.40 -9.29
N THR A 23 1.96 47.44 -9.98
CA THR A 23 2.15 48.85 -9.57
C THR A 23 0.87 49.66 -9.80
N GLY A 24 0.67 50.75 -9.05
CA GLY A 24 -0.57 51.55 -9.07
C GLY A 24 -1.70 51.03 -8.18
N ILE A 25 -1.45 50.00 -7.35
CA ILE A 25 -2.42 49.51 -6.37
C ILE A 25 -2.26 50.27 -5.04
N ASP A 26 -3.18 51.20 -4.75
CA ASP A 26 -3.28 51.85 -3.43
C ASP A 26 -4.22 51.07 -2.51
N ALA A 27 -3.67 50.07 -1.82
CA ALA A 27 -4.40 49.27 -0.84
C ALA A 27 -4.63 49.98 0.51
N ALA A 28 -4.02 51.16 0.74
CA ALA A 28 -4.13 51.87 2.02
C ALA A 28 -5.35 52.80 2.02
N ASN A 29 -5.61 53.51 0.93
CA ASN A 29 -6.69 54.50 0.85
C ASN A 29 -7.96 53.98 0.15
N ARG A 30 -7.91 52.86 -0.57
CA ARG A 30 -9.05 52.35 -1.37
C ARG A 30 -9.41 50.90 -1.03
N PRO A 31 -10.63 50.63 -0.51
CA PRO A 31 -11.03 49.28 -0.11
C PRO A 31 -11.14 48.31 -1.29
N GLY A 32 -11.55 48.77 -2.47
CA GLY A 32 -11.62 47.94 -3.68
C GLY A 32 -10.25 47.47 -4.18
N HIS A 33 -9.22 48.32 -4.06
CA HIS A 33 -7.83 47.93 -4.36
C HIS A 33 -7.29 46.90 -3.36
N ALA A 34 -7.67 47.00 -2.07
CA ALA A 34 -7.33 46.01 -1.05
C ALA A 34 -8.04 44.66 -1.30
N ALA A 35 -9.32 44.67 -1.69
CA ALA A 35 -10.07 43.47 -2.07
C ALA A 35 -9.47 42.76 -3.29
N LEU A 36 -9.12 43.53 -4.33
CA LEU A 36 -8.41 43.03 -5.52
C LEU A 36 -7.04 42.42 -5.16
N LEU A 37 -6.26 43.10 -4.32
CA LEU A 37 -4.96 42.58 -3.89
C LEU A 37 -5.10 41.27 -3.11
N ASN A 38 -6.07 41.17 -2.19
CA ASN A 38 -6.35 39.94 -1.47
C ASN A 38 -6.77 38.80 -2.42
N ALA A 39 -7.57 39.07 -3.46
CA ALA A 39 -7.93 38.09 -4.47
C ALA A 39 -6.75 37.64 -5.34
N LEU A 40 -5.80 38.53 -5.64
CA LEU A 40 -4.56 38.22 -6.38
C LEU A 40 -3.50 37.49 -5.54
N MET A 41 -3.50 37.64 -4.21
CA MET A 41 -2.56 36.95 -3.32
C MET A 41 -3.08 35.57 -2.87
N ASN A 42 -4.38 35.43 -2.59
CA ASN A 42 -5.00 34.16 -2.15
C ASN A 42 -5.27 33.21 -3.33
N ARG A 43 -4.22 32.56 -3.83
CA ARG A 43 -4.26 31.68 -5.01
C ARG A 43 -4.14 30.20 -4.63
N SER A 44 -4.94 29.36 -5.29
CA SER A 44 -4.87 27.89 -5.19
C SER A 44 -3.79 27.32 -6.12
N ALA A 45 -3.34 26.09 -5.83
CA ALA A 45 -2.24 25.44 -6.56
C ALA A 45 -2.55 25.12 -8.04
N ASP A 46 -3.82 25.00 -8.41
CA ASP A 46 -4.27 24.76 -9.79
C ASP A 46 -4.17 26.00 -10.70
N ARG A 47 -3.98 27.20 -10.14
CA ARG A 47 -3.88 28.44 -10.94
C ARG A 47 -2.52 28.55 -11.61
N ALA A 48 -2.44 29.40 -12.64
CA ALA A 48 -1.22 29.66 -13.40
C ALA A 48 -0.03 30.00 -12.45
N PRO A 49 1.18 29.45 -12.66
CA PRO A 49 2.29 29.55 -11.71
C PRO A 49 3.01 30.90 -11.77
N LEU A 50 2.33 31.94 -11.30
CA LEU A 50 2.79 33.32 -11.21
C LEU A 50 3.36 33.62 -9.81
N ASN A 51 4.41 34.45 -9.75
CA ASN A 51 4.97 35.06 -8.55
C ASN A 51 4.72 36.56 -8.65
N MET A 52 3.62 37.03 -8.06
CA MET A 52 3.22 38.43 -8.11
C MET A 52 3.81 39.20 -6.93
N ARG A 53 4.40 40.37 -7.19
CA ARG A 53 4.91 41.28 -6.16
C ARG A 53 4.42 42.70 -6.40
N VAL A 54 3.85 43.32 -5.37
CA VAL A 54 3.45 44.73 -5.41
C VAL A 54 4.66 45.63 -5.19
N ILE A 55 4.76 46.73 -5.94
CA ILE A 55 5.74 47.79 -5.74
C ILE A 55 5.02 49.12 -5.51
N SER A 56 5.25 49.71 -4.35
CA SER A 56 4.62 50.95 -3.88
C SER A 56 5.54 52.19 -4.01
N GLY A 57 6.44 52.20 -5.00
CA GLY A 57 7.45 53.24 -5.18
C GLY A 57 8.14 53.18 -6.55
N GLU A 58 9.29 53.84 -6.69
CA GLU A 58 10.04 53.89 -7.94
C GLU A 58 10.54 52.50 -8.39
N LEU A 59 10.40 52.20 -9.68
CA LEU A 59 10.71 50.89 -10.25
C LEU A 59 12.23 50.70 -10.46
N VAL A 60 12.93 50.27 -9.41
CA VAL A 60 14.36 49.97 -9.48
C VAL A 60 14.61 48.57 -10.08
N LEU A 61 14.79 48.52 -11.40
CA LEU A 61 15.27 47.31 -12.09
C LEU A 61 16.82 47.27 -12.10
N PRO A 62 17.45 46.09 -11.91
CA PRO A 62 18.90 45.98 -11.79
C PRO A 62 19.64 46.43 -13.06
N ALA A 63 20.77 47.10 -12.89
CA ALA A 63 21.60 47.54 -14.01
C ALA A 63 22.13 46.36 -14.85
N LYS A 64 22.32 46.59 -16.15
CA LYS A 64 22.92 45.61 -17.08
C LYS A 64 24.44 45.78 -17.07
N GLU A 65 25.09 45.29 -16.02
CA GLU A 65 26.55 45.26 -15.92
C GLU A 65 27.17 44.41 -17.04
N ALA A 66 28.21 44.95 -17.67
CA ALA A 66 29.10 44.15 -18.53
C ALA A 66 30.03 43.34 -17.62
N ARG A 67 29.82 42.02 -17.55
CA ARG A 67 30.61 41.12 -16.69
C ARG A 67 31.72 40.42 -17.51
N PRO A 68 32.94 40.23 -16.94
CA PRO A 68 34.04 39.55 -17.62
C PRO A 68 33.72 38.08 -17.94
N ARG A 69 34.52 37.49 -18.83
CA ARG A 69 34.36 36.09 -19.29
C ARG A 69 34.91 35.09 -18.26
N GLU A 70 34.20 34.94 -17.14
CA GLU A 70 34.57 34.00 -16.08
C GLU A 70 34.42 32.51 -16.50
N ARG A 71 35.45 31.72 -16.17
CA ARG A 71 35.50 30.24 -16.27
C ARG A 71 34.60 29.60 -15.20
N GLY A 72 33.94 28.50 -15.57
CA GLY A 72 32.92 27.79 -14.75
C GLY A 72 31.73 27.37 -15.61
N VAL A 73 30.78 26.60 -15.07
CA VAL A 73 29.65 26.03 -15.83
C VAL A 73 28.37 26.84 -15.62
N LEU A 74 27.78 26.80 -14.43
CA LEU A 74 26.48 27.40 -14.11
C LEU A 74 26.59 28.41 -12.97
N ARG A 75 26.25 29.68 -13.22
CA ARG A 75 26.25 30.73 -12.18
C ARG A 75 25.03 30.64 -11.27
N ARG A 76 25.26 30.75 -9.96
CA ARG A 76 24.23 30.64 -8.91
C ARG A 76 23.14 31.71 -8.98
N GLU A 77 23.51 32.95 -9.31
CA GLU A 77 22.56 34.06 -9.45
C GLU A 77 21.67 33.97 -10.70
N TRP A 78 22.02 33.17 -11.70
CA TRP A 78 21.37 33.28 -13.01
C TRP A 78 19.90 32.82 -13.01
N PRO A 79 19.50 31.71 -12.34
CA PRO A 79 18.10 31.38 -12.12
C PRO A 79 17.35 32.48 -11.34
N LEU A 80 17.97 32.98 -10.25
CA LEU A 80 17.42 34.04 -9.39
C LEU A 80 17.14 35.34 -10.16
N LYS A 81 17.88 35.60 -11.25
CA LYS A 81 17.59 36.73 -12.14
C LYS A 81 16.14 36.72 -12.63
N TYR A 82 15.58 35.57 -12.99
CA TYR A 82 14.26 35.47 -13.62
C TYR A 82 13.12 35.11 -12.65
N THR A 83 13.44 34.67 -11.44
CA THR A 83 12.46 34.37 -10.38
C THR A 83 12.33 35.49 -9.34
N GLN A 84 13.36 36.32 -9.14
CA GLN A 84 13.39 37.34 -8.08
C GLN A 84 13.73 38.77 -8.56
N LYS A 85 14.58 38.95 -9.59
CA LYS A 85 15.17 40.27 -9.93
C LYS A 85 14.59 40.95 -11.19
N VAL A 86 14.27 40.20 -12.24
CA VAL A 86 13.80 40.72 -13.54
C VAL A 86 12.44 40.11 -13.90
N PRO A 87 11.37 40.92 -13.98
CA PRO A 87 10.04 40.41 -14.27
C PRO A 87 9.86 40.03 -15.74
N ALA A 88 8.97 39.08 -15.99
CA ALA A 88 8.47 38.81 -17.34
C ALA A 88 7.47 39.89 -17.78
N LEU A 89 6.65 40.37 -16.84
CA LEU A 89 5.56 41.32 -17.06
C LEU A 89 5.48 42.32 -15.91
N ILE A 90 5.20 43.59 -16.24
CA ILE A 90 4.89 44.66 -15.30
C ILE A 90 3.46 45.12 -15.59
N VAL A 91 2.63 45.13 -14.56
CA VAL A 91 1.19 45.44 -14.64
C VAL A 91 0.94 46.75 -13.93
N LEU A 92 0.52 47.76 -14.69
CA LEU A 92 0.09 49.05 -14.17
C LEU A 92 -1.42 49.02 -13.96
N PHE A 93 -1.86 49.25 -12.72
CA PHE A 93 -3.26 49.44 -12.35
C PHE A 93 -3.58 50.94 -12.33
N MET A 94 -4.71 51.31 -12.92
CA MET A 94 -5.18 52.70 -12.99
C MET A 94 -6.69 52.72 -12.79
N ALA A 95 -7.20 53.60 -11.94
CA ALA A 95 -8.64 53.82 -11.82
C ALA A 95 -9.11 54.83 -12.88
N LEU A 96 -9.87 54.34 -13.86
CA LEU A 96 -10.28 55.10 -15.04
C LEU A 96 -11.60 54.56 -15.59
N GLU A 97 -12.64 55.38 -15.51
CA GLU A 97 -13.94 55.13 -16.15
C GLU A 97 -13.90 55.56 -17.63
N TRP A 98 -14.74 54.96 -18.47
CA TRP A 98 -14.85 55.35 -19.88
C TRP A 98 -15.52 56.72 -20.08
N ASP A 99 -16.45 57.08 -19.19
CA ASP A 99 -17.22 58.33 -19.21
C ASP A 99 -16.62 59.44 -18.34
N ASP A 100 -15.31 59.38 -18.07
CA ASP A 100 -14.65 60.31 -17.15
C ASP A 100 -14.60 61.74 -17.73
N ALA A 101 -15.10 62.72 -16.97
CA ALA A 101 -15.10 64.13 -17.38
C ALA A 101 -13.69 64.68 -17.66
N SER A 102 -12.65 64.05 -17.08
CA SER A 102 -11.24 64.38 -17.25
C SER A 102 -10.48 63.40 -18.18
N TRP A 103 -11.18 62.71 -19.09
CA TRP A 103 -10.61 61.66 -19.96
C TRP A 103 -9.24 62.03 -20.56
N ASN A 104 -9.13 63.19 -21.19
CA ASN A 104 -7.89 63.61 -21.87
C ASN A 104 -6.69 63.78 -20.90
N GLU A 105 -6.93 64.21 -19.66
CA GLU A 105 -5.88 64.36 -18.64
C GLU A 105 -5.42 62.98 -18.15
N LYS A 106 -6.36 62.10 -17.79
CA LYS A 106 -6.05 60.73 -17.33
C LYS A 106 -5.41 59.87 -18.43
N LYS A 107 -5.79 60.11 -19.68
CA LYS A 107 -5.18 59.50 -20.87
C LYS A 107 -3.71 59.91 -21.03
N SER A 108 -3.38 61.18 -20.82
CA SER A 108 -1.99 61.67 -20.80
C SER A 108 -1.21 61.19 -19.55
N GLU A 109 -1.87 61.07 -18.39
CA GLU A 109 -1.31 60.45 -17.19
C GLU A 109 -0.94 58.97 -17.44
N ALA A 110 -1.80 58.23 -18.15
CA ALA A 110 -1.54 56.85 -18.56
C ALA A 110 -0.33 56.76 -19.50
N GLU A 111 -0.27 57.59 -20.54
CA GLU A 111 0.86 57.66 -21.46
C GLU A 111 2.17 57.93 -20.72
N SER A 112 2.20 58.94 -19.84
CA SER A 112 3.38 59.32 -19.05
C SER A 112 3.87 58.19 -18.13
N LYS A 113 2.95 57.53 -17.41
CA LYS A 113 3.28 56.39 -16.54
C LYS A 113 3.75 55.18 -17.34
N VAL A 114 3.09 54.87 -18.47
CA VAL A 114 3.48 53.77 -19.37
C VAL A 114 4.87 53.99 -19.96
N GLU A 115 5.18 55.21 -20.41
CA GLU A 115 6.49 55.52 -21.00
C GLU A 115 7.62 55.48 -19.95
N SER A 116 7.37 55.99 -18.74
CA SER A 116 8.32 55.88 -17.62
C SER A 116 8.66 54.42 -17.29
N ILE A 117 7.65 53.55 -17.18
CA ILE A 117 7.86 52.11 -16.93
C ILE A 117 8.50 51.43 -18.15
N ARG A 118 8.14 51.81 -19.38
CA ARG A 118 8.76 51.32 -20.62
C ARG A 118 10.25 51.65 -20.67
N ALA A 119 10.64 52.88 -20.33
CA ALA A 119 12.03 53.31 -20.28
C ALA A 119 12.86 52.43 -19.32
N ALA A 120 12.34 52.11 -18.14
CA ALA A 120 12.96 51.17 -17.19
C ALA A 120 12.99 49.72 -17.73
N ALA A 121 11.86 49.23 -18.25
CA ALA A 121 11.68 47.84 -18.70
C ALA A 121 12.47 47.50 -19.98
N SER A 122 12.67 48.47 -20.88
CA SER A 122 13.38 48.34 -22.17
C SER A 122 14.74 47.66 -22.04
N ARG A 123 15.47 47.98 -20.96
CA ARG A 123 16.83 47.48 -20.64
C ARG A 123 16.90 45.96 -20.54
N HIS A 124 15.81 45.32 -20.08
CA HIS A 124 15.69 43.86 -19.98
C HIS A 124 14.67 43.27 -20.96
N GLY A 125 13.88 44.11 -21.64
CA GLY A 125 12.81 43.72 -22.55
C GLY A 125 11.64 43.02 -21.84
N SER A 126 11.34 43.42 -20.60
CA SER A 126 10.14 42.99 -19.88
C SER A 126 8.89 43.55 -20.55
N ARG A 127 7.79 42.80 -20.54
CA ARG A 127 6.52 43.26 -21.13
C ARG A 127 5.77 44.17 -20.17
N LEU A 128 4.84 44.94 -20.70
CA LEU A 128 3.93 45.80 -19.94
C LEU A 128 2.47 45.40 -20.20
N ALA A 129 1.61 45.53 -19.19
CA ALA A 129 0.16 45.49 -19.30
C ALA A 129 -0.45 46.64 -18.50
N LEU A 130 -1.58 47.16 -18.97
CA LEU A 130 -2.39 48.20 -18.34
C LEU A 130 -3.72 47.58 -17.92
N VAL A 131 -4.11 47.80 -16.67
CA VAL A 131 -5.35 47.30 -16.08
C VAL A 131 -6.15 48.50 -15.59
N LEU A 132 -7.33 48.70 -16.19
CA LEU A 132 -8.28 49.72 -15.78
C LEU A 132 -9.19 49.17 -14.69
N LEU A 133 -9.28 49.91 -13.59
CA LEU A 133 -10.17 49.64 -12.47
C LEU A 133 -11.39 50.55 -12.58
N GLN A 134 -12.57 49.94 -12.67
CA GLN A 134 -13.85 50.63 -12.85
C GLN A 134 -14.77 50.29 -11.68
N GLU A 135 -15.41 51.30 -11.11
CA GLU A 135 -16.40 51.13 -10.03
C GLU A 135 -17.80 50.84 -10.60
N ARG A 136 -18.05 51.21 -11.87
CA ARG A 136 -19.30 50.92 -12.58
C ARG A 136 -19.10 49.78 -13.58
N SER A 137 -19.75 48.63 -13.34
CA SER A 137 -19.78 47.53 -14.30
C SER A 137 -20.90 47.74 -15.33
N LEU A 138 -20.57 48.21 -16.54
CA LEU A 138 -21.53 48.33 -17.64
C LEU A 138 -21.85 46.93 -18.23
N PRO A 139 -23.13 46.54 -18.43
CA PRO A 139 -23.50 45.19 -18.90
C PRO A 139 -23.33 44.94 -20.40
N HIS A 140 -22.83 45.89 -21.18
CA HIS A 140 -22.65 45.79 -22.63
C HIS A 140 -21.36 46.49 -23.09
N PRO A 141 -20.75 46.04 -24.20
CA PRO A 141 -19.69 46.79 -24.86
C PRO A 141 -20.32 47.97 -25.61
N ASP A 142 -20.38 49.13 -24.97
CA ASP A 142 -20.75 50.37 -25.64
C ASP A 142 -19.70 50.73 -26.71
N GLU A 143 -20.13 51.27 -27.85
CA GLU A 143 -19.21 51.66 -28.95
C GLU A 143 -18.10 52.60 -28.44
N ILE A 144 -18.46 53.48 -27.51
CA ILE A 144 -17.58 54.39 -26.76
C ILE A 144 -16.43 53.63 -26.07
N ALA A 145 -16.71 52.53 -25.37
CA ALA A 145 -15.68 51.77 -24.67
C ALA A 145 -14.67 51.14 -25.65
N THR A 146 -15.13 50.64 -26.80
CA THR A 146 -14.26 50.15 -27.87
C THR A 146 -13.41 51.26 -28.52
N GLU A 147 -14.01 52.41 -28.82
CA GLU A 147 -13.29 53.56 -29.41
C GLU A 147 -12.23 54.08 -28.44
N ARG A 148 -12.60 54.33 -27.17
CA ARG A 148 -11.68 54.79 -26.13
C ARG A 148 -10.59 53.78 -25.79
N ALA A 149 -10.89 52.48 -25.79
CA ALA A 149 -9.88 51.43 -25.62
C ALA A 149 -8.84 51.43 -26.76
N ALA A 150 -9.28 51.61 -28.01
CA ALA A 150 -8.38 51.75 -29.15
C ALA A 150 -7.56 53.05 -29.09
N GLU A 151 -8.19 54.16 -28.69
CA GLU A 151 -7.56 55.47 -28.50
C GLU A 151 -6.43 55.43 -27.44
N LEU A 152 -6.69 54.75 -26.32
CA LEU A 152 -5.75 54.54 -25.22
C LEU A 152 -4.61 53.60 -25.65
N CYS A 153 -4.91 52.48 -26.34
CA CYS A 153 -3.90 51.56 -26.87
C CYS A 153 -2.96 52.25 -27.87
N SER A 154 -3.51 53.12 -28.74
CA SER A 154 -2.75 53.87 -29.74
C SER A 154 -1.75 54.83 -29.07
N GLN A 155 -2.20 55.70 -28.17
CA GLN A 155 -1.30 56.62 -27.46
C GLN A 155 -0.29 55.89 -26.56
N CYS A 156 -0.75 54.92 -25.76
CA CYS A 156 0.15 54.16 -24.90
C CYS A 156 1.07 53.21 -25.67
N GLN A 157 0.95 53.06 -27.01
CA GLN A 157 1.66 52.08 -27.84
C GLN A 157 1.57 50.65 -27.26
N LEU A 158 0.36 50.24 -26.89
CA LEU A 158 0.04 48.91 -26.36
C LEU A 158 -0.76 48.11 -27.39
N SER A 159 -0.53 46.80 -27.47
CA SER A 159 -1.44 45.93 -28.22
C SER A 159 -2.74 45.72 -27.42
N PRO A 160 -3.90 45.47 -28.07
CA PRO A 160 -5.16 45.20 -27.37
C PRO A 160 -5.08 44.04 -26.38
N LYS A 161 -4.15 43.09 -26.57
CA LYS A 161 -3.89 41.97 -25.63
C LYS A 161 -3.14 42.37 -24.35
N GLN A 162 -2.82 43.65 -24.17
CA GLN A 162 -2.11 44.19 -23.01
C GLN A 162 -2.98 45.18 -22.21
N LEU A 163 -4.21 45.46 -22.67
CA LEU A 163 -5.19 46.27 -21.96
C LEU A 163 -6.27 45.34 -21.36
N PHE A 164 -6.54 45.49 -20.08
CA PHE A 164 -7.58 44.75 -19.37
C PHE A 164 -8.46 45.68 -18.56
N VAL A 165 -9.72 45.28 -18.33
CA VAL A 165 -10.69 46.01 -17.52
C VAL A 165 -11.14 45.12 -16.39
N LEU A 166 -11.20 45.67 -15.18
CA LEU A 166 -11.57 44.99 -13.95
C LEU A 166 -12.63 45.81 -13.19
N PRO A 167 -13.83 45.25 -12.91
CA PRO A 167 -14.74 45.87 -11.98
C PRO A 167 -14.16 45.85 -10.56
N THR A 168 -14.45 46.89 -9.80
CA THR A 168 -13.96 47.11 -8.42
C THR A 168 -15.00 46.67 -7.38
N SER A 169 -16.23 46.43 -7.82
CA SER A 169 -17.37 45.95 -7.03
C SER A 169 -17.92 44.63 -7.59
N GLY A 170 -18.26 43.67 -6.72
CA GLY A 170 -18.85 42.38 -7.10
C GLY A 170 -17.94 41.19 -6.80
N ASP A 171 -18.23 40.02 -7.37
CA ASP A 171 -17.34 38.86 -7.27
C ASP A 171 -16.11 39.02 -8.18
N LEU A 172 -14.98 39.36 -7.55
CA LEU A 172 -13.72 39.57 -8.24
C LEU A 172 -13.05 38.26 -8.70
N GLN A 173 -13.41 37.09 -8.15
CA GLN A 173 -12.65 35.85 -8.39
C GLN A 173 -12.67 35.41 -9.86
N GLY A 174 -13.82 35.49 -10.52
CA GLY A 174 -13.95 35.14 -11.93
C GLY A 174 -13.13 36.05 -12.86
N TYR A 175 -13.10 37.36 -12.58
CA TYR A 175 -12.31 38.32 -13.35
C TYR A 175 -10.81 38.19 -13.08
N VAL A 176 -10.42 37.98 -11.82
CA VAL A 176 -9.03 37.74 -11.42
C VAL A 176 -8.48 36.46 -12.07
N SER A 177 -9.25 35.38 -12.16
CA SER A 177 -8.85 34.15 -12.84
C SER A 177 -8.59 34.36 -14.35
N LYS A 178 -9.46 35.12 -15.03
CA LYS A 178 -9.27 35.52 -16.43
C LYS A 178 -8.04 36.42 -16.61
N LEU A 179 -7.83 37.37 -15.70
CA LEU A 179 -6.63 38.21 -15.70
C LEU A 179 -5.37 37.37 -15.51
N GLU A 180 -5.29 36.51 -14.48
CA GLU A 180 -4.16 35.60 -14.21
C GLU A 180 -3.78 34.80 -15.47
N SER A 181 -4.77 34.28 -16.19
CA SER A 181 -4.57 33.55 -17.45
C SER A 181 -3.94 34.41 -18.56
N ALA A 182 -4.44 35.64 -18.76
CA ALA A 182 -3.91 36.55 -19.77
C ALA A 182 -2.50 37.09 -19.39
N LEU A 183 -2.26 37.38 -18.12
CA LEU A 183 -0.93 37.74 -17.60
C LEU A 183 0.07 36.60 -17.81
N HIS A 184 -0.37 35.34 -17.65
CA HIS A 184 0.44 34.16 -17.93
C HIS A 184 0.83 34.04 -19.40
N GLU A 185 -0.10 34.21 -20.35
CA GLU A 185 0.22 34.23 -21.79
C GLU A 185 1.23 35.33 -22.16
N LEU A 186 1.05 36.54 -21.61
CA LEU A 186 1.97 37.64 -21.82
C LEU A 186 3.37 37.30 -21.29
N ALA A 187 3.47 36.71 -20.10
CA ALA A 187 4.74 36.25 -19.52
C ALA A 187 5.39 35.10 -20.32
N GLN A 188 4.63 34.11 -20.80
CA GLN A 188 5.15 33.04 -21.67
C GLN A 188 5.85 33.61 -22.91
N GLY A 189 5.26 34.63 -23.54
CA GLY A 189 5.84 35.26 -24.73
C GLY A 189 7.15 36.03 -24.47
N PHE A 190 7.37 36.54 -23.25
CA PHE A 190 8.68 37.08 -22.83
C PHE A 190 9.73 35.96 -22.80
N TYR A 191 9.45 34.84 -22.16
CA TYR A 191 10.37 33.71 -22.10
C TYR A 191 10.65 33.12 -23.48
N GLN A 192 9.64 33.02 -24.36
CA GLN A 192 9.80 32.60 -25.75
C GLN A 192 10.77 33.50 -26.53
N GLN A 193 10.74 34.83 -26.33
CA GLN A 193 11.72 35.75 -26.92
C GLN A 193 13.13 35.51 -26.35
N LYS A 194 13.29 35.34 -25.03
CA LYS A 194 14.61 35.05 -24.42
C LYS A 194 15.20 33.72 -24.90
N ILE A 195 14.38 32.68 -25.07
CA ILE A 195 14.78 31.39 -25.65
C ILE A 195 15.35 31.59 -27.06
N LYS A 196 14.66 32.36 -27.93
CA LYS A 196 15.19 32.72 -29.27
C LYS A 196 16.52 33.47 -29.18
N THR A 197 16.63 34.48 -28.31
CA THR A 197 17.89 35.26 -28.14
C THR A 197 19.06 34.43 -27.60
N ILE A 198 18.83 33.40 -26.78
CA ILE A 198 19.89 32.53 -26.28
C ILE A 198 20.29 31.47 -27.32
N ARG A 199 19.33 30.94 -28.07
CA ARG A 199 19.59 29.99 -29.17
C ARG A 199 20.36 30.61 -30.33
N ALA A 200 20.12 31.88 -30.63
CA ALA A 200 20.81 32.61 -31.71
C ALA A 200 22.26 33.02 -31.38
N ARG A 201 22.78 32.74 -30.17
CA ARG A 201 24.18 33.02 -29.83
C ARG A 201 25.06 31.91 -30.34
N SER A 202 26.07 32.27 -31.13
CA SER A 202 27.17 31.37 -31.46
C SER A 202 27.95 30.99 -30.19
N ILE A 203 28.33 29.73 -30.09
CA ILE A 203 29.18 29.18 -29.05
C ILE A 203 30.30 28.38 -29.75
N PRO A 204 31.56 28.47 -29.30
CA PRO A 204 32.61 27.60 -29.82
C PRO A 204 32.29 26.13 -29.53
N ASN A 205 32.15 25.30 -30.56
CA ASN A 205 31.79 23.87 -30.41
C ASN A 205 32.76 23.10 -29.49
N ASN A 206 34.02 23.54 -29.39
CA ASN A 206 35.05 22.95 -28.54
C ASN A 206 34.90 23.25 -27.02
N SER A 207 33.79 23.86 -26.58
CA SER A 207 33.64 24.31 -25.19
C SER A 207 32.43 23.68 -24.47
N VAL A 208 32.59 22.42 -24.05
CA VAL A 208 31.56 21.65 -23.33
C VAL A 208 30.88 22.43 -22.19
N PRO A 209 31.60 23.17 -21.31
CA PRO A 209 30.95 23.96 -20.26
C PRO A 209 30.01 25.05 -20.78
N LEU A 210 30.29 25.65 -21.94
CA LEU A 210 29.43 26.67 -22.54
C LEU A 210 28.20 26.06 -23.23
N VAL A 211 28.34 24.87 -23.83
CA VAL A 211 27.22 24.11 -24.42
C VAL A 211 26.25 23.68 -23.31
N VAL A 212 26.75 23.03 -22.25
CA VAL A 212 25.96 22.65 -21.05
C VAL A 212 25.25 23.87 -20.46
N ARG A 213 25.96 24.99 -20.31
CA ARG A 213 25.42 26.28 -19.85
C ARG A 213 24.33 26.84 -20.78
N GLN A 214 24.41 26.66 -22.10
CA GLN A 214 23.35 27.10 -23.02
C GLN A 214 22.12 26.21 -22.91
N MET A 215 22.30 24.88 -22.92
CA MET A 215 21.22 23.91 -22.82
C MET A 215 20.45 24.03 -21.51
N PHE A 216 21.14 24.19 -20.37
CA PHE A 216 20.53 24.47 -19.07
C PHE A 216 19.67 25.75 -19.10
N LYS A 217 20.17 26.84 -19.71
CA LYS A 217 19.42 28.10 -19.79
C LYS A 217 18.18 28.00 -20.68
N LEU A 218 18.26 27.23 -21.76
CA LEU A 218 17.11 26.92 -22.61
C LEU A 218 16.08 26.06 -21.85
N ALA A 219 16.55 25.07 -21.08
CA ALA A 219 15.71 24.22 -20.26
C ALA A 219 14.95 25.00 -19.16
N PHE A 220 15.67 25.78 -18.34
CA PHE A 220 15.08 26.55 -17.25
C PHE A 220 14.10 27.64 -17.72
N LEU A 221 14.35 28.27 -18.88
CA LEU A 221 13.38 29.22 -19.46
C LEU A 221 12.16 28.52 -20.07
N SER A 222 12.31 27.31 -20.60
CA SER A 222 11.16 26.47 -20.98
C SER A 222 10.36 26.03 -19.76
N GLU A 223 11.01 25.72 -18.65
CA GLU A 223 10.36 25.39 -17.36
C GLU A 223 9.54 26.58 -16.83
N LEU A 224 10.12 27.79 -16.81
CA LEU A 224 9.40 29.03 -16.49
C LEU A 224 8.23 29.32 -17.45
N LYS A 225 8.38 29.03 -18.74
CA LYS A 225 7.32 29.11 -19.76
C LYS A 225 6.22 28.06 -19.55
N GLN A 226 6.42 27.05 -18.69
CA GLN A 226 5.57 25.86 -18.53
C GLN A 226 5.58 24.88 -19.71
N ASP A 227 6.61 24.97 -20.55
CA ASP A 227 6.89 24.07 -21.67
C ASP A 227 7.78 22.90 -21.16
N THR A 228 7.19 22.06 -20.31
CA THR A 228 7.90 21.07 -19.49
C THR A 228 8.55 19.94 -20.31
N HIS A 229 7.95 19.53 -21.44
CA HIS A 229 8.56 18.57 -22.35
C HIS A 229 9.80 19.13 -23.06
N THR A 230 9.76 20.39 -23.51
CA THR A 230 10.94 21.05 -24.11
C THR A 230 12.02 21.31 -23.04
N ALA A 231 11.63 21.63 -21.80
CA ALA A 231 12.55 21.71 -20.67
C ALA A 231 13.28 20.38 -20.44
N LEU A 232 12.54 19.28 -20.30
CA LEU A 232 13.09 17.93 -20.11
C LEU A 232 14.03 17.53 -21.25
N ARG A 233 13.69 17.83 -22.51
CA ARG A 233 14.58 17.57 -23.66
C ARG A 233 15.90 18.33 -23.56
N ASN A 234 15.86 19.62 -23.21
CA ASN A 234 17.08 20.43 -23.08
C ASN A 234 17.92 20.03 -21.86
N TYR A 235 17.30 19.61 -20.75
CA TYR A 235 18.02 19.03 -19.61
C TYR A 235 18.67 17.69 -19.97
N LYS A 236 17.95 16.79 -20.67
CA LYS A 236 18.49 15.54 -21.22
C LYS A 236 19.73 15.84 -22.10
N LEU A 237 19.63 16.75 -23.06
CA LEU A 237 20.79 17.15 -23.89
C LEU A 237 21.98 17.70 -23.07
N ALA A 238 21.73 18.54 -22.06
CA ALA A 238 22.80 19.04 -21.18
C ALA A 238 23.50 17.90 -20.42
N TYR A 239 22.72 16.94 -19.91
CA TYR A 239 23.21 15.77 -19.18
C TYR A 239 24.04 14.84 -20.08
N GLU A 240 23.62 14.65 -21.33
CA GLU A 240 24.35 13.86 -22.32
C GLU A 240 25.68 14.51 -22.70
N GLN A 241 25.73 15.84 -22.85
CA GLN A 241 27.01 16.55 -23.07
C GLN A 241 27.99 16.39 -21.91
N CYS A 242 27.50 16.35 -20.66
CA CYS A 242 28.33 16.05 -19.49
C CYS A 242 28.81 14.59 -19.42
N ARG A 243 28.00 13.64 -19.91
CA ARG A 243 28.31 12.20 -19.98
C ARG A 243 29.37 11.91 -21.06
N ASP A 244 29.14 12.38 -22.27
CA ASP A 244 29.90 11.98 -23.47
C ASP A 244 31.30 12.60 -23.51
N HIS A 245 31.54 13.67 -22.74
CA HIS A 245 32.82 14.36 -22.65
C HIS A 245 33.40 14.35 -21.24
N GLN A 246 33.19 13.28 -20.45
CA GLN A 246 33.70 13.19 -19.08
C GLN A 246 35.23 13.42 -19.01
N ASP A 247 35.99 12.88 -19.96
CA ASP A 247 37.46 13.01 -20.01
C ASP A 247 37.95 14.42 -20.43
N ALA A 248 37.05 15.28 -20.92
CA ALA A 248 37.37 16.66 -21.28
C ALA A 248 37.37 17.63 -20.07
N TRP A 249 37.07 17.13 -18.86
CA TRP A 249 37.05 17.93 -17.63
C TRP A 249 38.36 17.76 -16.85
N GLU A 250 38.99 18.88 -16.49
CA GLU A 250 40.16 18.88 -15.61
C GLU A 250 39.81 18.34 -14.22
N THR A 251 40.76 17.63 -13.59
CA THR A 251 40.59 17.06 -12.24
C THR A 251 40.23 18.09 -11.17
N ILE A 252 40.61 19.35 -11.38
CA ILE A 252 40.36 20.49 -10.49
C ILE A 252 38.88 20.95 -10.57
N ASP A 253 38.26 20.79 -11.75
CA ASP A 253 36.88 21.22 -12.05
C ASP A 253 35.86 20.07 -11.86
N LEU A 254 36.33 18.85 -11.53
CA LEU A 254 35.50 17.63 -11.39
C LEU A 254 34.41 17.74 -10.30
N PHE A 255 34.66 18.51 -9.23
CA PHE A 255 33.66 18.79 -8.19
C PHE A 255 32.54 19.73 -8.70
N GLU A 256 32.89 20.71 -9.56
CA GLU A 256 31.91 21.58 -10.22
C GLU A 256 31.04 20.77 -11.19
N TRP A 257 31.69 19.93 -12.02
CA TRP A 257 31.02 19.02 -12.93
C TRP A 257 30.04 18.08 -12.22
N ARG A 258 30.43 17.42 -11.12
CA ARG A 258 29.53 16.54 -10.33
C ARG A 258 28.31 17.28 -9.79
N SER A 259 28.51 18.49 -9.28
CA SER A 259 27.41 19.33 -8.78
C SER A 259 26.43 19.67 -9.90
N VAL A 260 26.93 19.98 -11.11
CA VAL A 260 26.10 20.26 -12.30
C VAL A 260 25.39 19.01 -12.82
N VAL A 261 26.05 17.85 -12.90
CA VAL A 261 25.42 16.59 -13.34
C VAL A 261 24.32 16.17 -12.37
N GLY A 262 24.57 16.29 -11.06
CA GLY A 262 23.56 16.03 -10.02
C GLY A 262 22.35 16.97 -10.11
N LEU A 263 22.59 18.27 -10.33
CA LEU A 263 21.55 19.27 -10.57
C LEU A 263 20.68 18.95 -11.81
N LEU A 264 21.33 18.53 -12.91
CA LEU A 264 20.64 18.13 -14.13
C LEU A 264 19.80 16.86 -13.91
N ASN A 265 20.36 15.86 -13.22
CA ASN A 265 19.64 14.62 -12.88
C ASN A 265 18.42 14.90 -11.99
N TYR A 266 18.57 15.74 -10.96
CA TYR A 266 17.46 16.20 -10.12
C TYR A 266 16.33 16.79 -10.99
N LYS A 267 16.65 17.76 -11.87
CA LYS A 267 15.64 18.45 -12.68
C LYS A 267 14.99 17.54 -13.73
N MET A 268 15.71 16.52 -14.20
CA MET A 268 15.12 15.48 -15.06
C MET A 268 14.14 14.60 -14.29
N CYS A 269 14.49 14.14 -13.08
CA CYS A 269 13.61 13.31 -12.24
C CYS A 269 12.37 14.09 -11.77
N ASP A 270 12.54 15.34 -11.33
CA ASP A 270 11.47 16.28 -10.94
C ASP A 270 10.42 16.43 -12.07
N LEU A 271 10.88 16.67 -13.31
CA LEU A 271 10.00 16.74 -14.48
C LEU A 271 9.35 15.40 -14.85
N CYS A 272 10.04 14.27 -14.74
CA CYS A 272 9.43 12.95 -14.99
C CYS A 272 8.34 12.63 -13.94
N PHE A 273 8.53 12.98 -12.67
CA PHE A 273 7.47 12.87 -11.67
C PHE A 273 6.28 13.80 -11.97
N LEU A 274 6.54 15.04 -12.40
CA LEU A 274 5.50 15.99 -12.85
C LEU A 274 4.72 15.49 -14.10
N HIS A 275 5.35 14.69 -14.95
CA HIS A 275 4.71 14.04 -16.11
C HIS A 275 4.01 12.72 -15.76
N SER A 276 3.91 12.36 -14.48
CA SER A 276 3.43 11.06 -13.99
C SER A 276 4.21 9.85 -14.53
N THR A 277 5.41 10.05 -15.11
CA THR A 277 6.28 9.00 -15.66
C THR A 277 7.28 8.51 -14.61
N ALA A 278 6.78 8.08 -13.44
CA ALA A 278 7.63 7.63 -12.32
C ALA A 278 8.62 6.51 -12.70
N LEU A 279 8.25 5.61 -13.61
CA LEU A 279 9.15 4.57 -14.13
C LEU A 279 10.32 5.15 -14.94
N GLU A 280 10.13 6.26 -15.67
CA GLU A 280 11.23 6.98 -16.33
C GLU A 280 12.16 7.62 -15.28
N ALA A 281 11.60 8.25 -14.24
CA ALA A 281 12.39 8.86 -13.15
C ALA A 281 13.27 7.80 -12.45
N ILE A 282 12.69 6.65 -12.11
CA ILE A 282 13.41 5.52 -11.49
C ILE A 282 14.47 4.94 -12.44
N THR A 283 14.16 4.78 -13.73
CA THR A 283 15.11 4.27 -14.73
C THR A 283 16.26 5.24 -14.95
N GLN A 284 15.98 6.54 -15.01
CA GLN A 284 16.98 7.60 -15.07
C GLN A 284 17.89 7.59 -13.83
N MET A 285 17.33 7.42 -12.63
CA MET A 285 18.13 7.34 -11.40
C MET A 285 19.06 6.12 -11.38
N ARG A 286 18.57 4.93 -11.79
CA ARG A 286 19.42 3.73 -11.93
C ARG A 286 20.54 3.96 -12.96
N ARG A 287 20.23 4.57 -14.10
CA ARG A 287 21.23 4.92 -15.13
C ARG A 287 22.25 5.93 -14.60
N HIS A 288 21.83 6.91 -13.82
CA HIS A 288 22.69 7.88 -13.17
C HIS A 288 23.67 7.22 -12.20
N GLN A 289 23.18 6.30 -11.36
CA GLN A 289 24.02 5.49 -10.47
C GLN A 289 25.04 4.66 -11.29
N GLN A 290 24.59 3.89 -12.28
CA GLN A 290 25.48 3.04 -13.10
C GLN A 290 26.62 3.81 -13.77
N LEU A 291 26.34 4.99 -14.32
CA LEU A 291 27.33 5.82 -15.02
C LEU A 291 28.23 6.58 -14.04
N PHE A 292 27.65 7.27 -13.05
CA PHE A 292 28.38 8.28 -12.28
C PHE A 292 28.82 7.81 -10.89
N PHE A 293 28.20 6.79 -10.28
CA PHE A 293 28.62 6.27 -8.96
C PHE A 293 29.81 5.29 -9.06
N ASN A 294 30.12 4.84 -10.29
CA ASN A 294 31.28 4.04 -10.64
C ASN A 294 32.41 4.89 -11.28
N SER A 295 32.22 6.21 -11.40
CA SER A 295 33.25 7.13 -11.90
C SER A 295 34.43 7.24 -10.93
N ASN A 296 35.62 7.58 -11.43
CA ASN A 296 36.81 7.81 -10.59
C ASN A 296 36.55 8.99 -9.62
N PRO A 297 36.64 8.84 -8.28
CA PRO A 297 36.46 9.94 -7.32
C PRO A 297 37.32 11.17 -7.65
N GLY A 298 38.49 10.97 -8.25
CA GLY A 298 39.46 12.03 -8.53
C GLY A 298 40.49 12.17 -7.42
N VAL A 299 41.49 13.04 -7.66
CA VAL A 299 42.69 13.17 -6.80
C VAL A 299 42.75 14.55 -6.11
N TYR A 300 41.91 15.51 -6.52
CA TYR A 300 42.00 16.90 -6.08
C TYR A 300 40.82 17.30 -5.14
N PRO A 301 41.07 17.94 -3.98
CA PRO A 301 42.36 18.51 -3.55
C PRO A 301 43.37 17.47 -3.02
N THR A 302 42.88 16.39 -2.43
CA THR A 302 43.66 15.17 -2.14
C THR A 302 42.78 13.94 -2.41
N ALA A 303 43.37 12.78 -2.72
CA ALA A 303 42.60 11.58 -3.05
C ALA A 303 41.63 11.15 -1.94
N GLN A 304 42.04 11.28 -0.67
CA GLN A 304 41.18 10.98 0.49
C GLN A 304 40.00 11.95 0.61
N LEU A 305 40.25 13.27 0.48
CA LEU A 305 39.17 14.27 0.53
C LEU A 305 38.22 14.13 -0.66
N ALA A 306 38.74 13.86 -1.86
CA ALA A 306 37.94 13.63 -3.05
C ALA A 306 37.04 12.38 -2.93
N SER A 307 37.52 11.31 -2.30
CA SER A 307 36.72 10.11 -2.00
C SER A 307 35.57 10.41 -1.02
N ILE A 308 35.86 11.13 0.07
CA ILE A 308 34.86 11.56 1.06
C ILE A 308 33.80 12.47 0.40
N GLU A 309 34.21 13.49 -0.34
CA GLU A 309 33.31 14.39 -1.08
C GLU A 309 32.44 13.63 -2.09
N TYR A 310 32.99 12.59 -2.72
CA TYR A 310 32.30 11.77 -3.70
C TYR A 310 31.23 10.85 -3.06
N GLU A 311 31.52 10.17 -1.96
CA GLU A 311 30.51 9.36 -1.25
C GLU A 311 29.41 10.25 -0.62
N LEU A 312 29.76 11.45 -0.13
CA LEU A 312 28.78 12.46 0.31
C LEU A 312 27.89 12.93 -0.84
N TRP A 313 28.44 13.14 -2.04
CA TRP A 313 27.65 13.47 -3.24
C TRP A 313 26.70 12.32 -3.63
N LYS A 314 27.15 11.06 -3.62
CA LYS A 314 26.29 9.89 -3.87
C LYS A 314 25.13 9.81 -2.89
N SER A 315 25.41 9.97 -1.60
CA SER A 315 24.39 10.02 -0.54
C SER A 315 23.36 11.11 -0.81
N LYS A 316 23.81 12.32 -1.14
CA LYS A 316 22.96 13.47 -1.45
C LYS A 316 22.07 13.25 -2.69
N GLN A 317 22.60 12.63 -3.76
CA GLN A 317 21.81 12.27 -4.95
C GLN A 317 20.67 11.30 -4.59
N CYS A 318 20.96 10.25 -3.82
CA CYS A 318 19.96 9.28 -3.38
C CYS A 318 18.89 9.91 -2.47
N TRP A 319 19.30 10.78 -1.54
CA TRP A 319 18.38 11.50 -0.66
C TRP A 319 17.43 12.44 -1.42
N HIS A 320 17.96 13.26 -2.34
CA HIS A 320 17.13 14.15 -3.16
C HIS A 320 16.12 13.39 -4.03
N PHE A 321 16.51 12.25 -4.60
CA PHE A 321 15.59 11.43 -5.37
C PHE A 321 14.47 10.85 -4.49
N ALA A 322 14.80 10.40 -3.27
CA ALA A 322 13.80 9.94 -2.31
C ALA A 322 12.81 11.06 -1.92
N GLU A 323 13.30 12.28 -1.71
CA GLU A 323 12.46 13.45 -1.40
C GLU A 323 11.52 13.79 -2.57
N LEU A 324 12.03 13.83 -3.81
CA LEU A 324 11.21 14.03 -5.01
C LEU A 324 10.14 12.93 -5.16
N PHE A 325 10.50 11.67 -4.89
CA PHE A 325 9.57 10.55 -4.98
C PHE A 325 8.50 10.61 -3.88
N GLU A 326 8.85 10.95 -2.63
CA GLU A 326 7.85 11.14 -1.57
C GLU A 326 6.90 12.31 -1.88
N ARG A 327 7.41 13.43 -2.40
CA ARG A 327 6.57 14.55 -2.88
C ARG A 327 5.61 14.12 -4.00
N ALA A 328 6.06 13.29 -4.94
CA ALA A 328 5.23 12.76 -6.00
C ALA A 328 4.13 11.82 -5.47
N VAL A 329 4.44 10.99 -4.46
CA VAL A 329 3.46 10.13 -3.78
C VAL A 329 2.40 10.96 -3.05
N VAL A 330 2.81 12.00 -2.33
CA VAL A 330 1.88 12.95 -1.69
C VAL A 330 1.01 13.69 -2.73
N ALA A 331 1.54 13.94 -3.93
CA ALA A 331 0.79 14.51 -5.05
C ALA A 331 -0.13 13.52 -5.80
N GLY A 332 -0.28 12.28 -5.32
CA GLY A 332 -1.23 11.29 -5.83
C GLY A 332 -0.61 10.11 -6.59
N LEU A 333 0.72 9.99 -6.69
CA LEU A 333 1.37 8.83 -7.30
C LEU A 333 1.26 7.59 -6.39
N THR A 334 0.71 6.49 -6.91
CA THR A 334 0.66 5.21 -6.18
C THR A 334 2.03 4.51 -6.18
N ALA A 335 2.70 4.49 -5.02
CA ALA A 335 3.93 3.71 -4.82
C ALA A 335 3.65 2.25 -4.43
N VAL A 336 4.58 1.36 -4.78
CA VAL A 336 4.45 -0.10 -4.66
C VAL A 336 5.52 -0.60 -3.67
N PRO A 337 5.31 -1.68 -2.89
CA PRO A 337 6.32 -2.17 -1.94
C PRO A 337 7.72 -2.43 -2.54
N THR A 338 7.82 -2.78 -3.83
CA THR A 338 9.09 -2.97 -4.56
C THR A 338 9.72 -1.68 -5.09
N LEU A 339 8.95 -0.59 -5.20
CA LEU A 339 9.33 0.72 -5.74
C LEU A 339 8.81 1.82 -4.82
N ASN A 340 9.53 2.04 -3.71
CA ASN A 340 9.19 3.01 -2.69
C ASN A 340 10.37 3.99 -2.40
N PRO A 341 10.13 5.17 -1.81
CA PRO A 341 11.21 6.10 -1.45
C PRO A 341 12.22 5.55 -0.44
N GLY A 342 11.82 4.56 0.38
CA GLY A 342 12.66 3.96 1.41
C GLY A 342 13.93 3.30 0.87
N THR A 343 13.88 2.65 -0.30
CA THR A 343 15.06 2.05 -0.96
C THR A 343 16.13 3.07 -1.33
N HIS A 344 15.73 4.31 -1.63
CA HIS A 344 16.65 5.39 -1.94
C HIS A 344 17.19 6.08 -0.67
N LEU A 345 16.44 6.07 0.43
CA LEU A 345 16.94 6.50 1.74
C LEU A 345 17.94 5.49 2.35
N ASP A 346 17.71 4.18 2.19
CA ASP A 346 18.67 3.10 2.51
C ASP A 346 20.00 3.34 1.76
N ALA A 347 19.94 3.48 0.43
CA ALA A 347 21.12 3.78 -0.37
C ALA A 347 21.82 5.10 0.04
N ALA A 348 21.06 6.14 0.40
CA ALA A 348 21.62 7.39 0.90
C ALA A 348 22.38 7.20 2.22
N ALA A 349 21.80 6.43 3.16
CA ALA A 349 22.43 6.10 4.43
C ALA A 349 23.70 5.25 4.25
N ALA A 350 23.68 4.25 3.36
CA ALA A 350 24.84 3.40 3.09
C ALA A 350 26.04 4.19 2.55
N HIS A 351 25.83 5.13 1.62
CA HIS A 351 26.88 6.02 1.14
C HIS A 351 27.36 7.00 2.22
N PHE A 352 26.47 7.50 3.07
CA PHE A 352 26.85 8.37 4.19
C PHE A 352 27.68 7.60 5.24
N SER A 353 27.29 6.37 5.59
CA SER A 353 28.06 5.47 6.47
C SER A 353 29.48 5.25 5.93
N ARG A 354 29.63 5.05 4.62
CA ARG A 354 30.95 4.94 3.98
C ARG A 354 31.76 6.24 4.09
N ALA A 355 31.16 7.40 3.84
CA ALA A 355 31.82 8.68 4.04
C ALA A 355 32.24 8.89 5.53
N ASN A 356 31.40 8.51 6.50
CA ASN A 356 31.72 8.54 7.92
C ASN A 356 32.96 7.67 8.24
N LYS A 357 33.06 6.46 7.67
CA LYS A 357 34.22 5.56 7.81
C LYS A 357 35.50 6.16 7.22
N GLU A 358 35.42 6.77 6.03
CA GLU A 358 36.56 7.44 5.40
C GLU A 358 36.99 8.71 6.18
N ILE A 359 36.05 9.48 6.74
CA ILE A 359 36.33 10.62 7.65
C ILE A 359 36.97 10.13 8.96
N ALA A 360 36.52 9.02 9.52
CA ALA A 360 37.12 8.45 10.74
C ALA A 360 38.56 8.01 10.47
N ALA A 361 38.82 7.27 9.39
CA ALA A 361 40.16 6.85 8.99
C ALA A 361 41.11 8.03 8.77
N LEU A 362 40.66 9.09 8.08
CA LEU A 362 41.41 10.33 7.90
C LEU A 362 41.81 10.95 9.25
N LYS A 363 40.88 11.01 10.22
CA LYS A 363 41.17 11.55 11.56
C LYS A 363 42.15 10.71 12.36
N THR A 364 42.03 9.38 12.31
CA THR A 364 42.98 8.48 12.98
C THR A 364 44.39 8.66 12.41
N ALA A 365 44.54 8.75 11.08
CA ALA A 365 45.83 9.02 10.45
C ALA A 365 46.40 10.39 10.85
N MET A 366 45.58 11.43 10.95
CA MET A 366 46.01 12.74 11.46
C MET A 366 46.44 12.71 12.92
N GLN A 367 45.77 11.92 13.77
CA GLN A 367 46.14 11.74 15.18
C GLN A 367 47.46 10.96 15.34
N GLN A 368 47.69 9.94 14.52
CA GLN A 368 48.95 9.19 14.49
C GLN A 368 50.14 10.10 14.14
N LEU A 369 50.01 10.91 13.08
CA LEU A 369 51.03 11.89 12.69
C LEU A 369 51.32 12.92 13.79
N GLN A 370 50.31 13.31 14.58
CA GLN A 370 50.49 14.20 15.74
C GLN A 370 51.25 13.51 16.89
N GLN A 371 51.01 12.22 17.13
CA GLN A 371 51.74 11.42 18.13
C GLN A 371 53.21 11.20 17.73
N GLU A 372 53.50 11.15 16.42
CA GLU A 372 54.86 11.09 15.86
C GLU A 372 55.62 12.44 15.92
N GLY A 373 55.05 13.46 16.57
CA GLY A 373 55.72 14.73 16.85
C GLY A 373 55.43 15.87 15.87
N ALA A 374 54.54 15.67 14.88
CA ALA A 374 54.09 16.77 14.03
C ALA A 374 53.15 17.71 14.79
N ALA A 375 53.46 19.01 14.80
CA ALA A 375 52.57 20.00 15.40
C ALA A 375 51.19 20.01 14.70
N ALA A 376 50.11 20.02 15.48
CA ALA A 376 48.76 20.12 14.93
C ALA A 376 48.62 21.45 14.15
N PRO A 377 48.24 21.43 12.85
CA PRO A 377 48.14 22.65 12.07
C PRO A 377 47.04 23.55 12.64
N ALA A 378 47.33 24.83 12.83
CA ALA A 378 46.34 25.81 13.27
C ALA A 378 45.24 25.98 12.20
N TYR A 379 44.03 26.38 12.62
CA TYR A 379 42.99 26.74 11.65
C TYR A 379 43.44 27.99 10.87
N PRO A 380 43.42 27.98 9.53
CA PRO A 380 43.91 29.10 8.73
C PRO A 380 43.04 30.35 8.90
N THR A 381 43.70 31.50 9.07
CA THR A 381 43.07 32.82 9.19
C THR A 381 43.73 33.80 8.22
N PRO A 382 42.99 34.40 7.25
CA PRO A 382 41.55 34.30 7.02
C PRO A 382 41.09 32.90 6.57
N ASP A 383 39.81 32.58 6.79
CA ASP A 383 39.24 31.28 6.43
C ASP A 383 39.11 31.11 4.90
N PRO A 384 39.86 30.18 4.25
CA PRO A 384 39.80 29.98 2.81
C PRO A 384 38.45 29.40 2.34
N LEU A 385 37.62 28.93 3.28
CA LEU A 385 36.29 28.38 3.02
C LEU A 385 35.15 29.40 3.24
N ALA A 386 35.47 30.66 3.54
CA ALA A 386 34.50 31.75 3.71
C ALA A 386 34.00 32.43 2.40
N PRO A 387 34.75 32.49 1.28
CA PRO A 387 34.30 33.20 0.08
C PRO A 387 32.99 32.67 -0.51
N ILE A 388 32.10 33.58 -0.92
CA ILE A 388 30.84 33.22 -1.58
C ILE A 388 31.15 32.80 -3.03
N THR A 389 30.94 31.52 -3.31
CA THR A 389 31.11 30.92 -4.65
C THR A 389 30.17 31.51 -5.69
N VAL A 390 30.65 31.74 -6.91
CA VAL A 390 29.87 32.34 -8.02
C VAL A 390 29.15 31.26 -8.85
N PHE A 391 29.77 30.09 -8.99
CA PHE A 391 29.23 28.94 -9.75
C PHE A 391 28.77 27.79 -8.84
N PHE A 392 27.87 26.94 -9.35
CA PHE A 392 27.40 25.74 -8.64
C PHE A 392 28.51 24.69 -8.58
N GLY A 393 28.93 24.30 -7.37
CA GLY A 393 30.06 23.39 -7.19
C GLY A 393 31.44 24.03 -7.42
N GLN A 394 31.54 25.36 -7.49
CA GLN A 394 32.86 26.02 -7.41
C GLN A 394 33.42 25.85 -5.99
N ARG A 395 34.72 25.58 -5.86
CA ARG A 395 35.40 25.53 -4.56
C ARG A 395 35.66 26.96 -4.04
N PRO A 396 35.30 27.30 -2.77
CA PRO A 396 35.36 28.68 -2.25
C PRO A 396 36.71 29.38 -2.41
N TRP A 397 37.81 28.68 -2.17
CA TRP A 397 39.16 29.22 -2.25
C TRP A 397 39.65 29.48 -3.69
N ARG A 398 38.92 28.98 -4.71
CA ARG A 398 39.16 29.25 -6.14
C ARG A 398 38.33 30.43 -6.68
N VAL A 399 37.58 31.15 -5.83
CA VAL A 399 36.84 32.35 -6.27
C VAL A 399 37.83 33.44 -6.71
N GLY A 400 37.73 33.86 -7.97
CA GLY A 400 38.62 34.87 -8.57
C GLY A 400 39.81 34.30 -9.37
N TYR A 401 40.03 32.98 -9.35
CA TYR A 401 41.13 32.33 -10.08
C TYR A 401 40.63 31.53 -11.29
N GLU A 402 41.31 31.63 -12.44
CA GLU A 402 40.97 30.88 -13.67
C GLU A 402 41.59 29.46 -13.71
N ALA A 403 42.49 29.15 -12.79
CA ALA A 403 43.22 27.88 -12.67
C ALA A 403 43.15 27.38 -11.20
N ALA A 404 44.18 26.64 -10.75
CA ALA A 404 44.40 26.42 -9.31
C ALA A 404 44.65 27.76 -8.59
N ALA A 405 44.29 27.84 -7.30
CA ALA A 405 44.70 28.94 -6.45
C ALA A 405 46.22 28.82 -6.11
N PRO A 406 46.85 29.87 -5.56
CA PRO A 406 48.21 29.78 -5.03
C PRO A 406 48.39 28.60 -4.06
N VAL A 407 49.54 27.93 -4.11
CA VAL A 407 49.80 26.68 -3.36
C VAL A 407 49.56 26.81 -1.86
N SER A 408 49.84 27.99 -1.27
CA SER A 408 49.54 28.28 0.14
C SER A 408 48.03 28.22 0.43
N ILE A 409 47.21 28.89 -0.38
CA ILE A 409 45.75 28.94 -0.24
C ILE A 409 45.15 27.54 -0.47
N GLU A 410 45.68 26.75 -1.40
CA GLU A 410 45.28 25.35 -1.61
C GLU A 410 45.60 24.47 -0.38
N GLN A 411 46.79 24.63 0.22
CA GLN A 411 47.18 23.91 1.45
C GLN A 411 46.34 24.33 2.66
N GLU A 412 46.12 25.63 2.86
CA GLU A 412 45.23 26.18 3.88
C GLU A 412 43.79 25.64 3.70
N ALA A 413 43.28 25.58 2.48
CA ALA A 413 41.96 25.01 2.20
C ALA A 413 41.88 23.51 2.55
N VAL A 414 42.91 22.72 2.26
CA VAL A 414 42.99 21.30 2.68
C VAL A 414 42.94 21.17 4.20
N VAL A 415 43.71 21.98 4.94
CA VAL A 415 43.69 21.99 6.42
C VAL A 415 42.31 22.39 6.94
N ALA A 416 41.70 23.45 6.40
CA ALA A 416 40.37 23.90 6.80
C ALA A 416 39.29 22.83 6.55
N LEU A 417 39.35 22.10 5.44
CA LEU A 417 38.44 20.99 5.13
C LEU A 417 38.61 19.83 6.12
N GLN A 418 39.85 19.38 6.35
CA GLN A 418 40.18 18.31 7.29
C GLN A 418 39.65 18.62 8.71
N GLN A 419 39.77 19.87 9.16
CA GLN A 419 39.27 20.30 10.47
C GLN A 419 37.75 20.47 10.54
N ARG A 420 37.10 20.88 9.43
CA ARG A 420 35.62 20.97 9.35
C ARG A 420 34.92 19.63 9.19
N LEU A 421 35.59 18.62 8.63
CA LEU A 421 35.04 17.27 8.51
C LEU A 421 34.81 16.67 9.90
N ARG A 422 33.61 16.12 10.11
CA ARG A 422 33.21 15.42 11.34
C ARG A 422 32.34 14.23 10.95
N VAL A 423 32.56 13.10 11.62
CA VAL A 423 31.67 11.95 11.55
C VAL A 423 30.31 12.40 12.06
N ASN A 424 29.24 12.09 11.32
CA ASN A 424 27.88 12.45 11.67
C ASN A 424 27.00 11.20 11.65
N SER A 425 27.04 10.43 12.74
CA SER A 425 26.22 9.23 12.91
C SER A 425 24.74 9.57 13.08
N GLU A 426 24.40 10.70 13.70
CA GLU A 426 23.00 11.18 13.82
C GLU A 426 22.34 11.38 12.44
N GLY A 427 23.07 11.94 11.48
CA GLY A 427 22.61 12.09 10.10
C GLY A 427 22.31 10.75 9.42
N VAL A 428 23.13 9.72 9.63
CA VAL A 428 22.88 8.37 9.09
C VAL A 428 21.69 7.74 9.78
N CYS A 429 21.61 7.80 11.11
CA CYS A 429 20.48 7.30 11.89
C CYS A 429 19.16 7.99 11.51
N ALA A 430 19.17 9.28 11.16
CA ALA A 430 18.00 10.01 10.66
C ALA A 430 17.55 9.49 9.28
N LEU A 431 18.48 9.24 8.36
CA LEU A 431 18.19 8.64 7.05
C LEU A 431 17.61 7.22 7.17
N LEU A 432 18.23 6.38 8.01
CA LEU A 432 17.76 5.01 8.30
C LEU A 432 16.38 5.02 8.97
N SER A 433 16.12 5.94 9.90
CA SER A 433 14.81 6.12 10.53
C SER A 433 13.75 6.56 9.51
N GLY A 434 14.11 7.43 8.56
CA GLY A 434 13.26 7.80 7.43
C GLY A 434 12.94 6.60 6.53
N ALA A 435 13.95 5.80 6.18
CA ALA A 435 13.78 4.56 5.40
C ALA A 435 12.84 3.57 6.12
N MET A 436 13.04 3.33 7.43
CA MET A 436 12.15 2.52 8.26
C MET A 436 10.71 3.02 8.24
N GLY A 437 10.51 4.35 8.33
CA GLY A 437 9.20 4.98 8.24
C GLY A 437 8.48 4.62 6.93
N GLN A 438 9.18 4.69 5.80
CA GLN A 438 8.62 4.27 4.51
C GLN A 438 8.37 2.76 4.46
N TYR A 439 9.35 1.92 4.85
CA TYR A 439 9.16 0.47 4.85
C TYR A 439 7.98 0.00 5.71
N LYS A 440 7.71 0.68 6.84
CA LYS A 440 6.51 0.43 7.65
C LYS A 440 5.21 0.80 6.92
N LYS A 441 5.16 1.93 6.19
CA LYS A 441 3.99 2.32 5.37
C LYS A 441 3.66 1.26 4.29
N TYR A 442 4.68 0.62 3.70
CA TYR A 442 4.50 -0.37 2.62
C TYR A 442 4.56 -1.84 3.08
N GLY A 443 4.56 -2.13 4.39
CA GLY A 443 4.56 -3.51 4.93
C GLY A 443 5.88 -4.28 4.77
N CYS A 444 7.00 -3.61 4.46
CA CYS A 444 8.30 -4.22 4.17
C CYS A 444 9.11 -4.54 5.45
N TYR A 445 8.55 -5.31 6.38
CA TYR A 445 9.13 -5.54 7.72
C TYR A 445 10.56 -6.10 7.71
N ASN A 446 10.95 -6.92 6.74
CA ASN A 446 12.33 -7.44 6.65
C ASN A 446 13.35 -6.33 6.34
N MET A 447 12.98 -5.33 5.54
CA MET A 447 13.84 -4.17 5.29
C MET A 447 13.88 -3.23 6.50
N GLN A 448 12.76 -3.05 7.20
CA GLN A 448 12.75 -2.34 8.48
C GLN A 448 13.71 -2.99 9.51
N ARG A 449 13.77 -4.33 9.58
CA ARG A 449 14.71 -5.08 10.43
C ARG A 449 16.17 -4.91 9.99
N LYS A 450 16.46 -4.89 8.69
CA LYS A 450 17.80 -4.55 8.14
C LYS A 450 18.26 -3.17 8.64
N MET A 451 17.40 -2.16 8.54
CA MET A 451 17.71 -0.80 9.00
C MET A 451 18.05 -0.74 10.49
N LEU A 452 17.35 -1.49 11.36
CA LEU A 452 17.68 -1.56 12.80
C LEU A 452 19.09 -2.12 13.04
N GLY A 453 19.53 -3.11 12.25
CA GLY A 453 20.90 -3.63 12.30
C GLY A 453 21.95 -2.62 11.83
N GLU A 454 21.68 -1.91 10.74
CA GLU A 454 22.58 -0.86 10.22
C GLU A 454 22.65 0.36 11.15
N MET A 455 21.56 0.73 11.82
CA MET A 455 21.57 1.74 12.88
C MET A 455 22.43 1.30 14.07
N ALA A 456 22.37 0.02 14.46
CA ALA A 456 23.20 -0.50 15.53
C ALA A 456 24.69 -0.44 15.18
N ASP A 457 25.06 -0.71 13.92
CA ASP A 457 26.44 -0.59 13.43
C ASP A 457 26.95 0.87 13.47
N GLU A 458 26.10 1.86 13.16
CA GLU A 458 26.46 3.28 13.28
C GLU A 458 26.57 3.75 14.74
N TYR A 459 25.69 3.30 15.65
CA TYR A 459 25.83 3.59 17.09
C TYR A 459 27.09 2.93 17.68
N ALA A 460 27.42 1.71 17.27
CA ALA A 460 28.67 1.05 17.63
C ALA A 460 29.90 1.83 17.12
N ALA A 461 29.87 2.31 15.86
CA ALA A 461 30.93 3.16 15.31
C ALA A 461 31.06 4.52 16.01
N ALA A 462 29.96 5.05 16.57
CA ALA A 462 29.96 6.26 17.40
C ALA A 462 30.43 6.02 18.86
N GLY A 463 30.59 4.76 19.28
CA GLY A 463 30.92 4.39 20.65
C GLY A 463 29.72 4.32 21.61
N ASP A 464 28.49 4.45 21.11
CA ASP A 464 27.25 4.29 21.89
C ASP A 464 26.79 2.82 21.89
N TRP A 465 27.54 2.02 22.65
CA TRP A 465 27.30 0.58 22.78
C TRP A 465 25.95 0.26 23.43
N GLN A 466 25.39 1.17 24.25
CA GLN A 466 24.12 0.95 24.93
C GLN A 466 22.94 1.02 23.96
N ARG A 467 22.89 2.03 23.08
CA ARG A 467 21.86 2.09 22.03
C ARG A 467 22.05 0.99 20.98
N ALA A 468 23.28 0.68 20.61
CA ALA A 468 23.58 -0.43 19.70
C ALA A 468 23.06 -1.77 20.25
N LEU A 469 23.31 -2.07 21.54
CA LEU A 469 22.85 -3.29 22.20
C LEU A 469 21.32 -3.41 22.22
N GLN A 470 20.59 -2.32 22.52
CA GLN A 470 19.12 -2.32 22.52
C GLN A 470 18.54 -2.68 21.15
N LEU A 471 19.10 -2.13 20.07
CA LEU A 471 18.67 -2.44 18.70
C LEU A 471 19.03 -3.89 18.30
N LEU A 472 20.22 -4.36 18.65
CA LEU A 472 20.66 -5.74 18.39
C LEU A 472 19.80 -6.77 19.14
N GLN A 473 19.37 -6.47 20.38
CA GLN A 473 18.43 -7.31 21.14
C GLN A 473 17.05 -7.39 20.49
N ILE A 474 16.56 -6.31 19.85
CA ILE A 474 15.30 -6.33 19.08
C ILE A 474 15.46 -7.22 17.84
N VAL A 475 16.55 -7.04 17.08
CA VAL A 475 16.83 -7.80 15.85
C VAL A 475 17.08 -9.29 16.16
N GLY A 476 17.76 -9.62 17.26
CA GLY A 476 18.07 -11.00 17.66
C GLY A 476 16.87 -11.83 18.13
N ARG A 477 15.73 -11.20 18.45
CA ARG A 477 14.46 -11.88 18.84
C ARG A 477 13.61 -12.33 17.66
N GLU A 478 14.10 -12.18 16.43
CA GLU A 478 13.39 -12.45 15.19
C GLU A 478 13.91 -13.73 14.50
N GLN A 479 13.07 -14.33 13.65
CA GLN A 479 13.46 -15.46 12.81
C GLN A 479 14.42 -15.01 11.71
N LEU A 480 15.72 -14.99 12.01
CA LEU A 480 16.80 -14.69 11.08
C LEU A 480 17.44 -15.98 10.52
N PRO A 481 17.94 -15.98 9.27
CA PRO A 481 18.79 -17.05 8.74
C PRO A 481 20.06 -17.24 9.59
N LEU A 482 20.54 -18.48 9.73
CA LEU A 482 21.63 -18.84 10.65
C LEU A 482 22.88 -17.94 10.54
N ARG A 483 23.37 -17.70 9.32
CA ARG A 483 24.55 -16.83 9.09
C ARG A 483 24.32 -15.38 9.54
N VAL A 484 23.11 -14.85 9.34
CA VAL A 484 22.76 -13.48 9.78
C VAL A 484 22.63 -13.44 11.30
N ARG A 485 22.02 -14.48 11.90
CA ARG A 485 21.90 -14.65 13.35
C ARG A 485 23.27 -14.72 14.03
N ALA A 486 24.22 -15.46 13.47
CA ALA A 486 25.60 -15.54 13.98
C ALA A 486 26.30 -14.17 13.97
N VAL A 487 26.19 -13.41 12.86
CA VAL A 487 26.77 -12.06 12.76
C VAL A 487 26.11 -11.08 13.75
N VAL A 488 24.78 -11.11 13.89
CA VAL A 488 24.06 -10.28 14.88
C VAL A 488 24.40 -10.68 16.31
N GLY A 489 24.53 -11.99 16.59
CA GLY A 489 24.92 -12.53 17.88
C GLY A 489 26.32 -12.10 18.30
N ALA A 490 27.31 -12.20 17.41
CA ALA A 490 28.68 -11.74 17.66
C ALA A 490 28.73 -10.22 17.94
N LYS A 491 27.96 -9.40 17.18
CA LYS A 491 27.82 -7.96 17.43
C LYS A 491 27.16 -7.68 18.78
N ALA A 492 26.09 -8.39 19.13
CA ALA A 492 25.39 -8.26 20.40
C ALA A 492 26.27 -8.65 21.59
N LEU A 493 27.07 -9.72 21.45
CA LEU A 493 28.04 -10.17 22.44
C LEU A 493 29.11 -9.10 22.70
N ARG A 494 29.69 -8.53 21.64
CA ARG A 494 30.66 -7.42 21.73
C ARG A 494 30.05 -6.18 22.39
N ALA A 495 28.83 -5.78 22.00
CA ALA A 495 28.15 -4.63 22.59
C ALA A 495 27.81 -4.86 24.08
N ALA A 496 27.32 -6.04 24.44
CA ALA A 496 27.02 -6.39 25.83
C ALA A 496 28.28 -6.43 26.71
N TRP A 497 29.39 -6.94 26.18
CA TRP A 497 30.68 -6.94 26.88
C TRP A 497 31.19 -5.51 27.13
N LEU A 498 31.08 -4.61 26.14
CA LEU A 498 31.53 -3.22 26.26
C LEU A 498 30.62 -2.34 27.14
N VAL A 499 29.36 -2.73 27.36
CA VAL A 499 28.41 -2.09 28.29
C VAL A 499 28.52 -2.66 29.72
N ALA A 500 29.15 -3.83 29.90
CA ALA A 500 29.17 -4.61 31.14
C ALA A 500 27.77 -5.02 31.65
N ASP A 501 26.83 -5.28 30.74
CA ASP A 501 25.49 -5.81 31.07
C ASP A 501 25.55 -7.34 31.15
N ALA A 502 25.59 -7.87 32.38
CA ALA A 502 25.64 -9.30 32.67
C ALA A 502 24.45 -10.08 32.07
N ARG A 503 23.23 -9.53 32.12
CA ARG A 503 22.02 -10.19 31.60
C ARG A 503 22.08 -10.29 30.08
N ALA A 504 22.41 -9.18 29.42
CA ALA A 504 22.53 -9.14 27.97
C ALA A 504 23.67 -10.02 27.45
N TYR A 505 24.80 -10.06 28.16
CA TYR A 505 25.97 -10.85 27.79
C TYR A 505 25.71 -12.36 27.91
N VAL A 506 25.11 -12.82 29.02
CA VAL A 506 24.72 -14.24 29.18
C VAL A 506 23.69 -14.65 28.12
N ALA A 507 22.71 -13.79 27.82
CA ALA A 507 21.74 -14.05 26.74
C ALA A 507 22.41 -14.12 25.35
N ALA A 508 23.37 -13.23 25.06
CA ALA A 508 24.12 -13.23 23.81
C ALA A 508 25.01 -14.48 23.67
N LEU A 509 25.71 -14.90 24.74
CA LEU A 509 26.48 -16.15 24.77
C LEU A 509 25.59 -17.37 24.50
N ALA A 510 24.45 -17.46 25.20
CA ALA A 510 23.51 -18.57 25.05
C ALA A 510 22.96 -18.68 23.62
N HIS A 511 22.58 -17.55 23.00
CA HIS A 511 22.14 -17.53 21.61
C HIS A 511 23.28 -17.80 20.61
N ALA A 512 24.49 -17.30 20.86
CA ALA A 512 25.64 -17.54 19.99
C ALA A 512 26.03 -19.03 19.99
N ALA A 513 26.16 -19.65 21.16
CA ALA A 513 26.50 -21.07 21.29
C ALA A 513 25.47 -21.99 20.60
N ALA A 514 24.17 -21.73 20.82
CA ALA A 514 23.11 -22.49 20.17
C ALA A 514 23.07 -22.27 18.64
N THR A 515 23.46 -21.09 18.16
CA THR A 515 23.54 -20.80 16.70
C THR A 515 24.77 -21.46 16.07
N GLU A 516 25.92 -21.50 16.74
CA GLU A 516 27.10 -22.23 16.27
C GLU A 516 26.84 -23.74 16.20
N TYR A 517 26.14 -24.30 17.20
CA TYR A 517 25.70 -25.69 17.19
C TYR A 517 24.78 -26.01 15.99
N GLU A 518 23.77 -25.17 15.70
CA GLU A 518 22.93 -25.33 14.49
C GLU A 518 23.75 -25.22 13.20
N MET A 519 24.66 -24.23 13.09
CA MET A 519 25.51 -24.08 11.90
C MET A 519 26.44 -25.28 11.68
N ARG A 520 27.02 -25.85 12.75
CA ARG A 520 27.87 -27.06 12.67
C ARG A 520 27.05 -28.27 12.20
N ASN A 521 25.83 -28.46 12.71
CA ASN A 521 24.92 -29.52 12.24
C ASN A 521 24.53 -29.36 10.76
N GLU A 522 24.35 -28.13 10.27
CA GLU A 522 24.10 -27.84 8.84
C GLU A 522 25.37 -27.80 7.98
N SER A 523 26.55 -28.15 8.52
CA SER A 523 27.85 -28.09 7.83
C SER A 523 28.21 -26.70 7.27
N LEU A 524 27.75 -25.63 7.94
CA LEU A 524 28.03 -24.23 7.61
C LEU A 524 29.29 -23.74 8.33
N SER A 525 30.14 -23.00 7.63
CA SER A 525 31.31 -22.33 8.19
C SER A 525 30.90 -21.28 9.24
N SER A 526 31.45 -21.36 10.46
CA SER A 526 31.29 -20.30 11.46
C SER A 526 32.05 -19.03 11.05
N PRO A 527 31.54 -17.81 11.35
CA PRO A 527 32.27 -16.57 11.16
C PRO A 527 33.29 -16.26 12.29
N SER A 528 33.29 -17.03 13.38
CA SER A 528 34.17 -16.97 14.55
C SER A 528 35.25 -18.06 14.51
N SER A 529 36.41 -17.84 15.15
CA SER A 529 37.57 -18.77 15.10
C SER A 529 38.10 -19.13 16.49
N ASP A 530 37.19 -19.49 17.40
CA ASP A 530 37.38 -19.86 18.83
C ASP A 530 37.92 -18.70 19.72
N PRO A 531 37.40 -18.54 20.96
CA PRO A 531 37.34 -19.57 22.00
C PRO A 531 35.96 -20.21 22.21
N SER A 532 35.92 -21.33 22.93
CA SER A 532 34.67 -22.03 23.23
C SER A 532 33.71 -21.13 24.03
N LEU A 533 32.59 -20.73 23.42
CA LEU A 533 31.58 -19.85 24.04
C LEU A 533 31.07 -20.36 25.41
N MET A 534 31.09 -21.69 25.60
CA MET A 534 30.76 -22.35 26.86
C MET A 534 31.78 -22.11 27.97
N SER A 535 33.07 -21.92 27.66
CA SER A 535 34.07 -21.53 28.68
C SER A 535 33.82 -20.11 29.18
N ALA A 536 33.54 -19.16 28.29
CA ALA A 536 33.17 -17.79 28.65
C ALA A 536 31.87 -17.74 29.47
N LEU A 537 30.89 -18.61 29.15
CA LEU A 537 29.67 -18.78 29.94
C LEU A 537 29.96 -19.34 31.35
N ASN A 538 30.83 -20.35 31.46
CA ASN A 538 31.22 -20.90 32.76
C ASN A 538 32.04 -19.91 33.60
N ASP A 539 32.94 -19.14 32.98
CA ASP A 539 33.72 -18.11 33.67
C ASP A 539 32.80 -17.03 34.26
N ILE A 540 31.86 -16.48 33.49
CA ILE A 540 30.94 -15.46 34.02
C ILE A 540 29.97 -16.02 35.08
N LEU A 541 29.47 -17.25 34.91
CA LEU A 541 28.65 -17.94 35.93
C LEU A 541 29.45 -18.27 37.22
N SER A 542 30.78 -18.37 37.12
CA SER A 542 31.69 -18.47 38.28
C SER A 542 32.07 -17.10 38.88
N SER A 543 31.44 -16.01 38.43
CA SER A 543 31.73 -14.62 38.83
C SER A 543 33.14 -14.14 38.50
N ARG A 544 33.74 -14.67 37.42
CA ARG A 544 35.00 -14.15 36.84
C ARG A 544 34.70 -13.16 35.73
N VAL A 545 35.60 -12.19 35.53
CA VAL A 545 35.51 -11.25 34.41
C VAL A 545 35.72 -12.03 33.10
N PRO A 546 34.75 -12.04 32.17
CA PRO A 546 34.88 -12.82 30.94
C PRO A 546 35.94 -12.22 30.00
N PRO A 547 36.65 -13.04 29.21
CA PRO A 547 37.62 -12.56 28.24
C PRO A 547 36.96 -11.66 27.19
N PRO A 548 37.69 -10.68 26.61
CA PRO A 548 37.16 -9.82 25.57
C PRO A 548 36.84 -10.66 24.31
N PRO A 549 35.68 -10.46 23.66
CA PRO A 549 35.31 -11.18 22.43
C PRO A 549 36.12 -10.71 21.21
N ASP A 550 36.15 -11.54 20.17
CA ASP A 550 36.99 -11.38 18.98
C ASP A 550 36.94 -9.99 18.32
N GLY A 551 38.09 -9.57 17.78
CA GLY A 551 38.24 -8.31 17.04
C GLY A 551 38.27 -7.06 17.93
N VAL A 552 38.61 -7.20 19.21
CA VAL A 552 38.76 -6.14 20.19
C VAL A 552 40.23 -6.10 20.65
N SER A 553 40.94 -4.99 20.42
CA SER A 553 42.36 -4.91 20.80
C SER A 553 42.51 -4.63 22.30
N PRO A 554 43.43 -5.30 23.02
CA PRO A 554 43.63 -5.08 24.45
C PRO A 554 44.19 -3.68 24.79
N SER A 555 44.63 -2.93 23.77
CA SER A 555 45.10 -1.54 23.84
C SER A 555 44.00 -0.48 23.76
N ASP A 556 42.76 -0.84 23.41
CA ASP A 556 41.66 0.12 23.29
C ASP A 556 41.20 0.63 24.67
N GLY A 557 41.20 1.94 24.89
CA GLY A 557 40.79 2.54 26.17
C GLY A 557 39.34 2.20 26.61
N ALA A 558 38.47 1.89 25.64
CA ALA A 558 37.12 1.38 25.92
C ALA A 558 37.12 -0.01 26.58
N VAL A 559 38.11 -0.84 26.31
CA VAL A 559 38.27 -2.22 26.81
C VAL A 559 38.78 -2.19 28.25
N ALA A 560 39.75 -1.33 28.53
CA ALA A 560 40.21 -1.06 29.89
C ALA A 560 39.08 -0.52 30.78
N LYS A 561 38.25 0.40 30.25
CA LYS A 561 37.06 0.88 30.95
C LYS A 561 36.03 -0.23 31.19
N ALA A 562 35.63 -0.96 30.15
CA ALA A 562 34.66 -2.04 30.25
C ALA A 562 35.09 -3.11 31.26
N ARG A 563 36.39 -3.43 31.35
CA ARG A 563 36.93 -4.34 32.36
C ARG A 563 36.72 -3.84 33.80
N LEU A 564 36.96 -2.56 34.06
CA LEU A 564 36.69 -1.95 35.37
C LEU A 564 35.18 -1.91 35.69
N ASP A 565 34.35 -1.65 34.68
CA ASP A 565 32.90 -1.69 34.82
C ASP A 565 32.41 -3.13 35.13
N TRP A 566 32.99 -4.17 34.52
CA TRP A 566 32.75 -5.58 34.88
C TRP A 566 33.20 -5.93 36.30
N GLU A 567 34.38 -5.46 36.73
CA GLU A 567 34.88 -5.67 38.10
C GLU A 567 33.95 -5.02 39.13
N ARG A 568 33.34 -3.87 38.81
CA ARG A 568 32.28 -3.25 39.62
C ARG A 568 30.97 -4.06 39.59
N THR A 569 30.47 -4.44 38.41
CA THR A 569 29.20 -5.17 38.29
C THR A 569 29.25 -6.53 39.01
N LEU A 570 30.38 -7.23 38.96
CA LEU A 570 30.58 -8.51 39.66
C LEU A 570 30.92 -8.34 41.16
N ALA A 571 31.13 -7.12 41.65
CA ALA A 571 31.30 -6.87 43.08
C ALA A 571 29.98 -6.96 43.85
N GLU A 572 28.84 -6.66 43.21
CA GLU A 572 27.50 -6.73 43.81
C GLU A 572 26.81 -8.06 43.44
N PRO A 573 25.85 -8.55 44.25
CA PRO A 573 25.04 -9.71 43.87
C PRO A 573 24.07 -9.35 42.75
N VAL A 574 24.24 -9.95 41.58
CA VAL A 574 23.43 -9.68 40.38
C VAL A 574 22.54 -10.88 40.08
N PHE A 575 21.24 -10.61 39.92
CA PHE A 575 20.25 -11.59 39.50
C PHE A 575 19.77 -11.30 38.06
N PHE A 576 19.68 -12.33 37.22
CA PHE A 576 19.09 -12.21 35.87
C PHE A 576 18.01 -13.28 35.60
N SER A 577 16.95 -12.91 34.87
CA SER A 577 16.04 -13.88 34.21
C SER A 577 16.13 -13.71 32.70
N ILE A 578 16.23 -14.83 31.98
CA ILE A 578 16.16 -14.89 30.52
C ILE A 578 14.96 -15.80 30.16
N PRO A 579 13.84 -15.24 29.70
CA PRO A 579 12.67 -16.03 29.33
C PRO A 579 12.90 -16.76 28.01
N SER A 580 12.42 -18.00 27.91
CA SER A 580 12.40 -18.78 26.68
C SER A 580 11.49 -18.08 25.65
N PRO A 581 11.89 -17.92 24.38
CA PRO A 581 10.98 -17.44 23.34
C PRO A 581 9.78 -18.40 23.17
N PRO A 582 8.57 -17.88 22.85
CA PRO A 582 7.37 -18.69 22.69
C PRO A 582 7.52 -19.69 21.53
N PRO A 583 6.78 -20.82 21.53
CA PRO A 583 7.05 -21.96 20.66
C PRO A 583 6.68 -21.69 19.20
N SER A 584 5.94 -20.60 18.93
CA SER A 584 5.72 -20.06 17.60
C SER A 584 6.96 -19.43 16.95
N ARG A 585 8.03 -19.20 17.72
CA ARG A 585 9.32 -18.70 17.23
C ARG A 585 10.39 -19.80 17.33
N SER A 586 10.69 -20.40 16.18
CA SER A 586 11.83 -21.32 15.96
C SER A 586 13.20 -20.61 16.07
N ILE A 587 13.52 -20.14 17.27
CA ILE A 587 14.83 -19.60 17.63
C ILE A 587 15.54 -20.66 18.48
N PRO A 588 16.79 -21.06 18.16
CA PRO A 588 17.56 -21.97 18.99
C PRO A 588 17.73 -21.40 20.39
N GLN A 589 17.46 -22.26 21.37
CA GLN A 589 17.72 -22.02 22.77
C GLN A 589 18.95 -22.83 23.15
N LEU A 590 19.78 -22.33 24.06
CA LEU A 590 20.93 -23.09 24.58
C LEU A 590 20.48 -24.41 25.20
N VAL A 591 19.35 -24.40 25.91
CA VAL A 591 18.70 -25.61 26.42
C VAL A 591 17.30 -25.67 25.81
N ALA A 592 17.05 -26.64 24.94
CA ALA A 592 15.69 -26.94 24.50
C ALA A 592 14.97 -27.69 25.62
N LEU A 593 13.85 -27.12 26.07
CA LEU A 593 13.08 -27.59 27.23
C LEU A 593 11.70 -28.05 26.78
N SER A 594 11.32 -29.26 27.18
CA SER A 594 9.96 -29.80 27.03
C SER A 594 9.52 -30.38 28.37
N ALA A 595 8.27 -30.16 28.76
CA ALA A 595 7.71 -30.72 29.99
C ALA A 595 6.32 -31.29 29.72
N ALA A 596 6.07 -32.51 30.18
CA ALA A 596 4.81 -33.21 29.99
C ALA A 596 4.51 -34.18 31.14
N PHE A 597 3.25 -34.25 31.54
CA PHE A 597 2.72 -35.35 32.36
C PHE A 597 2.78 -36.66 31.57
N LEU A 598 3.24 -37.73 32.21
CA LEU A 598 3.28 -39.06 31.60
C LEU A 598 1.91 -39.75 31.78
N PRO A 599 1.51 -40.64 30.85
CA PRO A 599 0.28 -41.42 30.99
C PRO A 599 0.34 -42.28 32.26
N LEU A 600 -0.70 -42.16 33.08
CA LEU A 600 -1.03 -43.12 34.14
C LEU A 600 -1.81 -44.31 33.56
N ASP A 601 -1.83 -45.44 34.26
CA ASP A 601 -2.66 -46.61 33.90
C ASP A 601 -4.15 -46.27 33.91
N ARG A 602 -4.89 -46.74 32.90
CA ARG A 602 -6.32 -46.42 32.69
C ARG A 602 -7.17 -46.85 33.89
N VAL A 603 -7.89 -45.89 34.50
CA VAL A 603 -8.82 -46.18 35.63
C VAL A 603 -10.31 -46.15 35.22
N ILE A 604 -10.66 -45.61 34.05
CA ILE A 604 -12.05 -45.46 33.60
C ILE A 604 -12.15 -45.87 32.12
N GLU A 605 -12.95 -46.90 31.80
CA GLU A 605 -13.01 -47.50 30.46
C GLU A 605 -13.91 -46.74 29.46
N ASP A 606 -14.83 -45.89 29.92
CA ASP A 606 -16.00 -45.45 29.15
C ASP A 606 -16.00 -44.00 28.62
N THR A 607 -14.86 -43.28 28.66
CA THR A 607 -14.75 -41.94 28.04
C THR A 607 -13.50 -41.79 27.18
N ALA A 608 -13.70 -41.64 25.87
CA ALA A 608 -12.65 -41.21 24.96
C ALA A 608 -12.10 -39.82 25.37
N PRO A 609 -10.79 -39.55 25.18
CA PRO A 609 -10.23 -38.24 25.48
C PRO A 609 -10.85 -37.15 24.57
N PRO A 610 -10.99 -35.90 25.06
CA PRO A 610 -11.30 -34.78 24.17
C PRO A 610 -10.19 -34.63 23.13
N GLN A 611 -10.54 -34.44 21.84
CA GLN A 611 -9.58 -34.47 20.73
C GLN A 611 -8.66 -33.24 20.66
N ALA A 612 -8.73 -32.34 21.66
CA ALA A 612 -7.80 -31.23 21.82
C ALA A 612 -6.38 -31.74 22.15
N ALA A 613 -5.45 -31.52 21.22
CA ALA A 613 -4.06 -31.95 21.34
C ALA A 613 -3.39 -31.44 22.64
N GLY A 614 -3.04 -32.36 23.55
CA GLY A 614 -2.23 -32.07 24.74
C GLY A 614 -2.88 -32.37 26.11
N PHE A 615 -4.12 -32.85 26.18
CA PHE A 615 -4.79 -33.17 27.46
C PHE A 615 -4.79 -34.67 27.80
N ALA A 616 -4.51 -34.99 29.07
CA ALA A 616 -4.55 -36.34 29.61
C ALA A 616 -5.98 -36.83 29.91
N TRP A 617 -6.12 -38.15 30.10
CA TRP A 617 -7.36 -38.78 30.50
C TRP A 617 -7.81 -38.37 31.92
N ALA A 618 -9.11 -38.48 32.20
CA ALA A 618 -9.74 -37.97 33.43
C ALA A 618 -9.27 -38.74 34.68
N THR A 619 -8.35 -38.14 35.43
CA THR A 619 -7.64 -38.78 36.55
C THR A 619 -8.40 -38.57 37.86
N ARG A 620 -8.25 -39.48 38.83
CA ARG A 620 -8.85 -39.32 40.17
C ARG A 620 -8.18 -38.17 40.94
N ALA A 621 -8.94 -37.46 41.78
CA ALA A 621 -8.45 -36.35 42.58
C ALA A 621 -7.38 -36.75 43.63
N ASP A 622 -7.24 -38.04 43.94
CA ASP A 622 -6.27 -38.61 44.89
C ASP A 622 -5.04 -39.25 44.21
N ALA A 623 -4.87 -39.09 42.89
CA ALA A 623 -3.79 -39.73 42.15
C ALA A 623 -2.42 -39.04 42.31
N ARG A 624 -1.36 -39.84 42.18
CA ARG A 624 0.02 -39.37 42.03
C ARG A 624 0.41 -39.41 40.56
N VAL A 625 0.65 -38.27 39.95
CA VAL A 625 0.90 -38.16 38.50
C VAL A 625 2.39 -37.92 38.22
N PRO A 626 3.07 -38.80 37.46
CA PRO A 626 4.42 -38.54 37.01
C PRO A 626 4.47 -37.41 35.97
N LEU A 627 5.42 -36.50 36.14
CA LEU A 627 5.75 -35.41 35.20
C LEU A 627 7.20 -35.58 34.74
N ARG A 628 7.44 -35.53 33.43
CA ARG A 628 8.78 -35.60 32.83
C ARG A 628 9.15 -34.24 32.25
N VAL A 629 10.28 -33.69 32.68
CA VAL A 629 10.97 -32.58 32.00
C VAL A 629 12.12 -33.18 31.19
N THR A 630 12.16 -32.93 29.89
CA THR A 630 13.27 -33.26 29.00
C THR A 630 14.06 -31.99 28.71
N LEU A 631 15.37 -32.05 28.97
CA LEU A 631 16.32 -30.97 28.71
C LEU A 631 17.38 -31.44 27.71
N ARG A 632 17.50 -30.76 26.57
CA ARG A 632 18.56 -31.01 25.57
C ARG A 632 19.48 -29.80 25.47
N LEU A 633 20.78 -30.00 25.67
CA LEU A 633 21.79 -28.95 25.56
C LEU A 633 22.27 -28.82 24.10
N HIS A 634 22.07 -27.64 23.51
CA HIS A 634 22.52 -27.27 22.17
C HIS A 634 23.88 -26.57 22.23
N ALA A 635 24.89 -27.30 22.71
CA ALA A 635 26.27 -26.87 22.79
C ALA A 635 27.21 -28.08 22.81
N ASP A 636 28.50 -27.85 22.54
CA ASP A 636 29.53 -28.89 22.42
C ASP A 636 30.21 -29.26 23.76
N ALA A 637 29.82 -28.61 24.87
CA ALA A 637 30.35 -28.85 26.21
C ALA A 637 29.21 -28.91 27.23
N ALA A 638 29.36 -29.71 28.29
CA ALA A 638 28.35 -29.88 29.32
C ALA A 638 28.10 -28.59 30.13
N LEU A 639 26.87 -28.47 30.66
CA LEU A 639 26.43 -27.34 31.49
C LEU A 639 25.93 -27.84 32.85
N GLU A 640 26.46 -27.31 33.95
CA GLU A 640 25.94 -27.59 35.30
C GLU A 640 24.78 -26.63 35.62
N VAL A 641 23.62 -27.20 35.96
CA VAL A 641 22.43 -26.48 36.41
C VAL A 641 22.25 -26.69 37.91
N THR A 642 22.34 -25.60 38.67
CA THR A 642 22.33 -25.60 40.14
C THR A 642 21.03 -26.16 40.69
N ARG A 643 19.89 -25.74 40.12
CA ARG A 643 18.55 -26.28 40.43
C ARG A 643 17.63 -26.25 39.22
N VAL A 644 16.82 -27.29 39.06
CA VAL A 644 15.65 -27.30 38.18
C VAL A 644 14.40 -27.21 39.05
N ARG A 645 13.61 -26.15 38.90
CA ARG A 645 12.32 -25.96 39.58
C ARG A 645 11.18 -26.11 38.59
N VAL A 646 10.15 -26.88 38.95
CA VAL A 646 8.91 -27.05 38.17
C VAL A 646 7.76 -26.60 39.04
N ALA A 647 6.93 -25.68 38.55
CA ALA A 647 5.67 -25.33 39.19
C ALA A 647 4.48 -25.78 38.35
N VAL A 648 3.45 -26.26 39.04
CA VAL A 648 2.21 -26.80 38.45
C VAL A 648 1.04 -26.10 39.13
N ASP A 649 0.01 -25.74 38.35
CA ASP A 649 -1.13 -24.90 38.77
C ASP A 649 -2.48 -25.53 38.37
N ILE A 650 -3.58 -24.99 38.88
CA ILE A 650 -4.96 -25.36 38.56
C ILE A 650 -5.48 -24.36 37.51
N GLY A 651 -5.68 -24.83 36.29
CA GLY A 651 -6.13 -24.03 35.16
C GLY A 651 -7.48 -23.34 35.42
N GLY A 652 -7.55 -22.05 35.07
CA GLY A 652 -8.74 -21.22 35.21
C GLY A 652 -8.78 -20.31 36.45
N LYS A 653 -7.91 -20.54 37.45
CA LYS A 653 -7.74 -19.61 38.58
C LYS A 653 -6.67 -18.56 38.27
N ARG A 654 -6.99 -17.27 38.46
CA ARG A 654 -5.97 -16.20 38.59
C ARG A 654 -5.59 -16.09 40.06
N ARG A 655 -4.31 -16.33 40.38
CA ARG A 655 -3.71 -16.07 41.70
C ARG A 655 -3.43 -14.58 41.91
N ALA A 656 -3.35 -14.16 43.17
CA ALA A 656 -2.67 -12.92 43.55
C ALA A 656 -1.14 -13.13 43.48
N ALA A 657 -0.37 -12.04 43.33
CA ALA A 657 1.09 -12.12 43.12
C ALA A 657 1.87 -12.80 44.28
N ASP A 658 1.33 -12.77 45.49
CA ASP A 658 1.96 -13.32 46.71
C ASP A 658 1.49 -14.76 47.03
N GLU A 659 0.57 -15.34 46.25
CA GLU A 659 0.00 -16.66 46.50
C GLU A 659 0.88 -17.77 45.89
N LYS A 660 1.47 -18.61 46.74
CA LYS A 660 2.33 -19.73 46.30
C LYS A 660 1.60 -20.67 45.34
N THR A 661 2.31 -21.20 44.35
CA THR A 661 1.84 -22.32 43.51
C THR A 661 1.60 -23.57 44.37
N PRO A 662 0.59 -24.42 44.09
CA PRO A 662 0.25 -25.55 44.95
C PRO A 662 1.35 -26.62 44.93
N TRP A 663 1.87 -26.94 43.74
CA TRP A 663 3.01 -27.84 43.62
C TRP A 663 4.20 -27.07 43.04
N GLU A 664 5.28 -27.04 43.81
CA GLU A 664 6.61 -26.60 43.38
C GLU A 664 7.60 -27.71 43.72
N MET A 665 8.19 -28.33 42.69
CA MET A 665 9.15 -29.42 42.83
C MET A 665 10.54 -28.97 42.39
N VAL A 666 11.57 -29.39 43.11
CA VAL A 666 12.97 -28.96 42.90
C VAL A 666 13.88 -30.17 42.79
N LYS A 667 14.81 -30.15 41.82
CA LYS A 667 15.92 -31.09 41.72
C LYS A 667 17.23 -30.31 41.67
N GLU A 668 18.15 -30.58 42.59
CA GLU A 668 19.44 -29.88 42.69
C GLU A 668 20.54 -30.60 41.87
N LYS A 669 21.56 -29.85 41.45
CA LYS A 669 22.81 -30.32 40.82
C LYS A 669 22.58 -31.26 39.63
N VAL A 670 21.98 -30.70 38.57
CA VAL A 670 21.74 -31.41 37.31
C VAL A 670 22.84 -31.06 36.32
N LEU A 671 23.69 -32.03 35.98
CA LEU A 671 24.61 -31.91 34.84
C LEU A 671 23.83 -32.19 33.55
N LEU A 672 23.96 -31.32 32.55
CA LEU A 672 23.40 -31.52 31.21
C LEU A 672 24.52 -31.90 30.24
N ASP A 673 24.49 -33.14 29.76
CA ASP A 673 25.40 -33.61 28.72
C ASP A 673 25.07 -33.00 27.34
N PRO A 674 26.09 -32.66 26.53
CA PRO A 674 25.91 -32.05 25.21
C PRO A 674 25.16 -32.99 24.25
N SER A 675 24.21 -32.45 23.49
CA SER A 675 23.41 -33.19 22.48
C SER A 675 22.54 -34.36 22.98
N VAL A 676 22.46 -34.61 24.29
CA VAL A 676 21.67 -35.72 24.88
C VAL A 676 20.37 -35.21 25.50
N ASP A 677 19.30 -36.01 25.40
CA ASP A 677 18.04 -35.78 26.11
C ASP A 677 18.14 -36.19 27.59
N ASN A 678 18.25 -35.20 28.46
CA ASN A 678 18.27 -35.40 29.90
C ASN A 678 16.83 -35.44 30.43
N HIS A 679 16.33 -36.64 30.77
CA HIS A 679 14.98 -36.83 31.30
C HIS A 679 14.95 -36.74 32.84
N LEU A 680 14.25 -35.75 33.37
CA LEU A 680 14.01 -35.55 34.79
C LEU A 680 12.55 -35.88 35.12
N THR A 681 12.34 -36.95 35.89
CA THR A 681 10.99 -37.33 36.36
C THR A 681 10.73 -36.75 37.74
N PHE A 682 9.58 -36.12 37.90
CA PHE A 682 9.01 -35.63 39.15
C PHE A 682 7.63 -36.28 39.37
N VAL A 683 7.07 -36.18 40.58
CA VAL A 683 5.73 -36.73 40.91
C VAL A 683 4.88 -35.62 41.52
N VAL A 684 3.72 -35.35 40.91
CA VAL A 684 2.71 -34.43 41.43
C VAL A 684 1.68 -35.23 42.22
N ASN A 685 1.52 -34.93 43.51
CA ASN A 685 0.57 -35.61 44.38
C ASN A 685 -0.72 -34.78 44.49
N LEU A 686 -1.77 -35.16 43.76
CA LEU A 686 -3.01 -34.37 43.69
C LEU A 686 -3.75 -34.31 45.04
N ALA A 687 -3.50 -35.25 45.95
CA ALA A 687 -4.09 -35.28 47.29
C ALA A 687 -3.58 -34.16 48.23
N GLU A 688 -2.47 -33.48 47.92
CA GLU A 688 -1.90 -32.42 48.76
C GLU A 688 -2.70 -31.11 48.72
N HIS A 689 -3.42 -30.86 47.61
CA HIS A 689 -4.23 -29.66 47.44
C HIS A 689 -5.61 -30.00 46.84
N PRO A 690 -6.72 -29.58 47.46
CA PRO A 690 -8.05 -29.92 46.96
C PRO A 690 -8.33 -29.23 45.62
N VAL A 691 -8.33 -30.02 44.55
CA VAL A 691 -8.68 -29.58 43.20
C VAL A 691 -10.17 -29.88 42.93
N PRO A 692 -10.98 -28.93 42.44
CA PRO A 692 -12.38 -29.20 42.12
C PRO A 692 -12.54 -30.24 40.99
N GLU A 693 -13.59 -31.05 41.07
CA GLU A 693 -13.96 -32.00 40.00
C GLU A 693 -14.15 -31.26 38.67
N GLY A 694 -13.64 -31.83 37.58
CA GLY A 694 -13.71 -31.24 36.24
C GLY A 694 -12.69 -30.14 35.92
N CYS A 695 -11.90 -29.64 36.89
CA CYS A 695 -10.80 -28.70 36.64
C CYS A 695 -9.60 -29.37 35.92
N ASN A 696 -8.78 -28.53 35.28
CA ASN A 696 -7.51 -28.92 34.66
C ASN A 696 -6.33 -28.58 35.59
N VAL A 697 -5.31 -29.42 35.58
CA VAL A 697 -3.99 -29.19 36.19
C VAL A 697 -2.99 -28.95 35.06
N VAL A 698 -2.22 -27.86 35.13
CA VAL A 698 -1.37 -27.35 34.04
C VAL A 698 0.05 -27.04 34.55
N ILE A 699 1.07 -27.27 33.73
CA ILE A 699 2.44 -26.84 34.07
C ILE A 699 2.49 -25.32 33.89
N SER A 700 2.86 -24.57 34.94
CA SER A 700 2.82 -23.09 34.91
C SER A 700 4.17 -22.44 34.64
N ARG A 701 5.26 -22.97 35.21
CA ARG A 701 6.63 -22.57 34.85
C ARG A 701 7.62 -23.74 35.01
N VAL A 702 8.71 -23.69 34.25
CA VAL A 702 9.94 -24.44 34.54
C VAL A 702 11.11 -23.46 34.58
N LEU A 703 11.89 -23.50 35.66
CA LEU A 703 13.04 -22.63 35.90
C LEU A 703 14.32 -23.47 35.97
N LEU A 704 15.33 -23.07 35.20
CA LEU A 704 16.70 -23.59 35.31
C LEU A 704 17.56 -22.54 36.01
N GLU A 705 17.90 -22.76 37.27
CA GLU A 705 18.75 -21.87 38.07
C GLU A 705 20.23 -22.15 37.81
N LEU A 706 20.95 -21.10 37.42
CA LEU A 706 22.36 -21.11 37.02
C LEU A 706 23.21 -20.22 37.94
N GLY A 707 24.46 -20.62 38.13
CA GLY A 707 25.43 -19.95 39.00
C GLY A 707 25.88 -20.85 40.14
N ALA A 708 27.19 -20.93 40.38
CA ALA A 708 27.75 -21.83 41.38
C ALA A 708 27.27 -21.50 42.81
N ASP A 709 27.27 -22.48 43.70
CA ASP A 709 27.02 -22.26 45.14
C ASP A 709 27.99 -21.18 45.66
N ARG A 710 27.46 -20.01 46.07
CA ARG A 710 28.17 -18.77 46.51
C ARG A 710 28.72 -17.86 45.40
N ALA A 711 28.34 -18.05 44.13
CA ALA A 711 28.56 -17.04 43.09
C ALA A 711 27.83 -15.73 43.40
N ARG A 712 28.36 -14.58 42.96
CA ARG A 712 27.68 -13.27 43.06
C ARG A 712 26.72 -13.05 41.91
N LEU A 713 27.03 -13.58 40.73
CA LEU A 713 26.10 -13.67 39.63
C LEU A 713 25.26 -14.95 39.76
N THR A 714 23.94 -14.79 39.81
CA THR A 714 22.96 -15.89 39.75
C THR A 714 21.91 -15.55 38.71
N GLY A 715 21.27 -16.56 38.12
CA GLY A 715 20.19 -16.30 37.20
C GLY A 715 19.39 -17.51 36.80
N VAL A 716 18.36 -17.27 36.00
CA VAL A 716 17.34 -18.25 35.68
C VAL A 716 17.02 -18.23 34.19
N PHE A 717 17.01 -19.40 33.55
CA PHE A 717 16.29 -19.59 32.29
C PHE A 717 14.86 -20.00 32.62
N GLU A 718 13.89 -19.20 32.17
CA GLU A 718 12.49 -19.27 32.58
C GLU A 718 11.62 -19.67 31.40
N ALA A 719 10.92 -20.80 31.53
CA ALA A 719 9.98 -21.29 30.52
C ALA A 719 8.54 -21.29 31.08
N ASP A 720 7.74 -20.32 30.65
CA ASP A 720 6.33 -20.21 30.99
C ASP A 720 5.51 -21.35 30.38
N GLY A 721 4.45 -21.78 31.06
CA GLY A 721 3.58 -22.89 30.62
C GLY A 721 2.92 -22.69 29.25
N GLY A 722 2.64 -21.44 28.86
CA GLY A 722 2.17 -21.10 27.50
C GLY A 722 3.29 -20.96 26.46
N GLY A 723 4.55 -21.00 26.91
CA GLY A 723 5.78 -20.90 26.11
C GLY A 723 6.43 -22.26 25.79
N LEU A 724 5.99 -23.35 26.42
CA LEU A 724 6.57 -24.68 26.25
C LEU A 724 6.26 -25.26 24.85
N PRO A 725 7.27 -25.71 24.07
CA PRO A 725 7.02 -26.48 22.87
C PRO A 725 6.40 -27.83 23.24
N LEU A 726 5.17 -28.07 22.78
CA LEU A 726 4.42 -29.33 22.88
C LEU A 726 5.04 -30.46 22.01
N ALA A 727 6.31 -30.79 22.28
CA ALA A 727 6.99 -31.95 21.71
C ALA A 727 6.49 -33.23 22.41
N VAL A 728 5.24 -33.58 22.13
CA VAL A 728 4.54 -34.75 22.68
C VAL A 728 5.02 -36.05 22.01
N GLN A 729 6.25 -36.47 22.35
CA GLN A 729 6.61 -37.88 22.30
C GLN A 729 6.15 -38.55 23.61
N GLY A 730 4.85 -38.87 23.68
CA GLY A 730 4.26 -39.74 24.70
C GLY A 730 3.93 -39.10 26.05
N GLY A 731 3.33 -37.90 26.08
CA GLY A 731 2.86 -37.24 27.31
C GLY A 731 1.82 -36.15 27.06
N TYR A 732 1.38 -35.45 28.11
CA TYR A 732 0.32 -34.44 28.07
C TYR A 732 0.77 -33.14 28.76
N ALA A 733 0.36 -31.97 28.26
CA ALA A 733 0.68 -30.68 28.91
C ALA A 733 -0.29 -30.32 30.05
N ALA A 734 -1.46 -30.96 30.09
CA ALA A 734 -2.48 -30.74 31.11
C ALA A 734 -3.23 -32.03 31.44
N ILE A 735 -3.77 -32.13 32.66
CA ILE A 735 -4.56 -33.28 33.14
C ILE A 735 -5.93 -32.78 33.59
N ARG A 736 -7.00 -33.53 33.32
CA ARG A 736 -8.35 -33.24 33.83
C ARG A 736 -8.72 -34.19 34.98
N ILE A 737 -9.50 -33.70 35.95
CA ILE A 737 -10.00 -34.54 37.06
C ILE A 737 -11.40 -35.09 36.77
N ALA A 738 -11.60 -36.38 37.05
CA ALA A 738 -12.85 -37.10 36.78
C ALA A 738 -14.02 -36.68 37.69
N SER A 739 -15.22 -36.68 37.12
CA SER A 739 -16.50 -36.43 37.81
C SER A 739 -17.32 -37.70 37.96
N ARG A 740 -18.20 -37.79 38.97
CA ARG A 740 -19.16 -38.91 39.08
C ARG A 740 -20.12 -38.95 37.87
N GLY A 741 -20.52 -40.15 37.47
CA GLY A 741 -21.29 -40.39 36.23
C GLY A 741 -22.74 -39.89 36.23
N PRO A 742 -23.36 -39.77 35.04
CA PRO A 742 -24.67 -39.14 34.84
C PRO A 742 -25.85 -39.93 35.42
N ALA A 743 -26.85 -39.23 35.97
CA ALA A 743 -28.07 -39.81 36.55
C ALA A 743 -29.10 -40.24 35.48
N ILE A 744 -29.12 -39.55 34.34
CA ILE A 744 -29.95 -39.85 33.17
C ILE A 744 -29.02 -40.15 32.00
N ARG A 745 -29.27 -41.22 31.25
CA ARG A 745 -28.46 -41.63 30.11
C ARG A 745 -29.30 -41.56 28.83
N ALA A 746 -28.77 -40.92 27.79
CA ALA A 746 -29.35 -40.97 26.45
C ALA A 746 -28.81 -42.19 25.68
N GLU A 747 -29.68 -43.10 25.27
CA GLU A 747 -29.39 -44.27 24.44
C GLU A 747 -29.90 -44.03 23.00
N GLY A 748 -29.16 -44.52 22.01
CA GLY A 748 -29.38 -44.24 20.60
C GLY A 748 -28.30 -43.36 19.97
N ALA A 749 -28.60 -42.77 18.80
CA ALA A 749 -27.69 -41.88 18.10
C ALA A 749 -27.45 -40.59 18.92
N ARG A 750 -26.19 -40.26 19.18
CA ARG A 750 -25.79 -39.04 19.92
C ARG A 750 -25.11 -37.99 19.02
N HIS A 751 -25.01 -38.28 17.73
CA HIS A 751 -24.38 -37.43 16.73
C HIS A 751 -25.42 -37.06 15.66
N ILE A 752 -25.46 -35.78 15.28
CA ILE A 752 -26.32 -35.26 14.22
C ILE A 752 -25.43 -34.67 13.14
N GLU A 753 -25.51 -35.21 11.93
CA GLU A 753 -25.04 -34.51 10.73
C GLU A 753 -26.20 -33.69 10.15
N CYS A 754 -25.97 -32.39 9.92
CA CYS A 754 -26.95 -31.47 9.36
C CYS A 754 -26.28 -30.52 8.36
N LEU A 755 -27.06 -29.97 7.44
CA LEU A 755 -26.62 -28.81 6.66
C LEU A 755 -26.94 -27.53 7.43
N THR A 756 -26.15 -26.46 7.21
CA THR A 756 -26.40 -25.18 7.85
C THR A 756 -27.80 -24.64 7.49
N ALA A 757 -28.56 -24.24 8.52
CA ALA A 757 -29.98 -23.87 8.50
C ALA A 757 -30.98 -25.01 8.14
N GLU A 758 -30.54 -26.27 8.02
CA GLU A 758 -31.45 -27.43 7.98
C GLU A 758 -32.08 -27.66 9.36
N VAL A 759 -33.36 -28.05 9.40
CA VAL A 759 -34.03 -28.51 10.64
C VAL A 759 -33.95 -30.03 10.69
N VAL A 760 -33.29 -30.58 11.71
CA VAL A 760 -33.11 -32.03 11.89
C VAL A 760 -33.79 -32.48 13.18
N SER A 761 -34.41 -33.66 13.14
CA SER A 761 -35.07 -34.31 14.28
C SER A 761 -34.23 -35.49 14.77
N LEU A 762 -33.72 -35.43 16.00
CA LEU A 762 -33.00 -36.52 16.65
C LEU A 762 -33.92 -37.24 17.67
N PRO A 763 -34.32 -38.49 17.43
CA PRO A 763 -34.98 -39.31 18.44
C PRO A 763 -33.95 -39.80 19.48
N LEU A 764 -34.16 -39.42 20.75
CA LEU A 764 -33.37 -39.82 21.91
C LEU A 764 -34.19 -40.77 22.79
N LYS A 765 -33.58 -41.87 23.25
CA LYS A 765 -34.16 -42.71 24.31
C LYS A 765 -33.51 -42.36 25.64
N LEU A 766 -34.24 -41.70 26.54
CA LEU A 766 -33.73 -41.28 27.84
C LEU A 766 -34.01 -42.36 28.88
N THR A 767 -32.97 -42.87 29.54
CA THR A 767 -33.06 -43.97 30.51
C THR A 767 -32.63 -43.51 31.91
N ASN A 768 -33.43 -43.85 32.94
CA ASN A 768 -33.10 -43.55 34.33
C ASN A 768 -32.11 -44.58 34.88
N VAL A 769 -30.83 -44.20 34.97
CA VAL A 769 -29.77 -45.07 35.52
C VAL A 769 -29.53 -44.79 37.02
N SER A 770 -30.23 -43.81 37.60
CA SER A 770 -30.17 -43.54 39.03
C SER A 770 -30.84 -44.64 39.86
N ASN A 771 -30.46 -44.74 41.14
CA ASN A 771 -31.04 -45.73 42.06
C ASN A 771 -32.42 -45.34 42.63
N GLY A 772 -33.07 -44.29 42.13
CA GLY A 772 -34.35 -43.78 42.64
C GLY A 772 -35.30 -43.29 41.54
N VAL A 773 -36.48 -42.83 41.95
CA VAL A 773 -37.46 -42.20 41.05
C VAL A 773 -37.06 -40.74 40.84
N LEU A 774 -36.98 -40.31 39.59
CA LEU A 774 -36.72 -38.92 39.23
C LEU A 774 -38.05 -38.18 39.00
N ARG A 775 -38.16 -36.95 39.49
CA ARG A 775 -39.36 -36.11 39.39
C ARG A 775 -39.10 -34.84 38.60
N ASN A 776 -40.13 -34.36 37.89
CA ASN A 776 -40.11 -33.18 37.03
C ASN A 776 -38.94 -33.18 36.04
N VAL A 777 -38.79 -34.26 35.27
CA VAL A 777 -37.70 -34.40 34.30
C VAL A 777 -37.94 -33.46 33.11
N ARG A 778 -37.04 -32.49 32.91
CA ARG A 778 -37.08 -31.49 31.84
C ARG A 778 -35.74 -31.40 31.12
N MET A 779 -35.80 -31.14 29.81
CA MET A 779 -34.64 -30.80 28.99
C MET A 779 -34.50 -29.28 28.97
N GLU A 780 -33.49 -28.75 29.64
CA GLU A 780 -33.15 -27.31 29.64
C GLU A 780 -31.84 -27.06 28.87
N PHE A 781 -31.84 -26.06 28.00
CA PHE A 781 -30.64 -25.43 27.45
C PHE A 781 -30.82 -23.92 27.58
N LYS A 782 -29.84 -23.24 28.18
CA LYS A 782 -29.82 -21.77 28.29
C LYS A 782 -28.54 -21.25 27.69
N ARG A 783 -28.65 -20.25 26.81
CA ARG A 783 -27.49 -19.64 26.17
C ARG A 783 -26.57 -18.96 27.22
N PRO A 784 -25.26 -19.26 27.26
CA PRO A 784 -24.31 -18.56 28.14
C PRO A 784 -24.12 -17.09 27.72
N PRO A 785 -23.77 -16.19 28.65
CA PRO A 785 -23.58 -14.77 28.35
C PRO A 785 -22.41 -14.53 27.36
N PRO A 786 -22.48 -13.49 26.53
CA PRO A 786 -21.62 -13.31 25.33
C PRO A 786 -20.11 -13.12 25.61
N SER A 787 -19.70 -13.05 26.87
CA SER A 787 -18.29 -13.03 27.28
C SER A 787 -17.63 -14.42 27.32
N GLN A 788 -18.37 -15.52 27.21
CA GLN A 788 -17.84 -16.88 27.33
C GLN A 788 -18.48 -17.86 26.32
N SER A 789 -17.68 -18.30 25.34
CA SER A 789 -17.97 -19.30 24.29
C SER A 789 -18.90 -18.88 23.14
N ALA A 790 -18.42 -19.09 21.90
CA ALA A 790 -19.19 -18.90 20.67
C ALA A 790 -20.21 -20.02 20.38
N VAL A 791 -20.10 -21.17 21.07
CA VAL A 791 -20.89 -22.38 20.77
C VAL A 791 -22.39 -22.17 20.98
N GLY A 792 -22.79 -21.37 21.98
CA GLY A 792 -24.20 -21.12 22.29
C GLY A 792 -24.97 -20.28 21.26
N MET A 793 -24.28 -19.66 20.30
CA MET A 793 -24.89 -18.86 19.22
C MET A 793 -25.16 -19.67 17.95
N ALA A 794 -24.62 -20.89 17.85
CA ALA A 794 -24.55 -21.68 16.62
C ALA A 794 -25.72 -22.67 16.42
N VAL A 795 -26.65 -22.81 17.38
CA VAL A 795 -27.78 -23.74 17.32
C VAL A 795 -29.07 -23.05 17.80
N LEU A 796 -30.19 -23.40 17.17
CA LEU A 796 -31.56 -23.02 17.53
C LEU A 796 -32.41 -24.28 17.69
N PHE A 797 -33.41 -24.26 18.57
CA PHE A 797 -34.32 -25.36 18.84
C PHE A 797 -35.71 -25.08 18.28
N VAL A 798 -36.45 -26.11 17.87
CA VAL A 798 -37.84 -25.95 17.39
C VAL A 798 -38.83 -26.25 18.51
N ASP A 799 -39.67 -25.27 18.83
CA ASP A 799 -40.77 -25.37 19.81
C ASP A 799 -41.93 -26.25 19.28
N GLU A 800 -42.87 -26.61 20.17
CA GLU A 800 -44.08 -27.37 19.83
C GLU A 800 -44.93 -26.67 18.75
N THR A 801 -44.87 -25.33 18.68
CA THR A 801 -45.54 -24.51 17.64
C THR A 801 -44.82 -24.49 16.29
N GLY A 802 -43.63 -25.11 16.19
CA GLY A 802 -42.82 -25.11 14.98
C GLY A 802 -41.90 -23.88 14.81
N GLN A 803 -41.82 -22.98 15.79
CA GLN A 803 -40.94 -21.80 15.73
C GLN A 803 -39.53 -22.07 16.29
N LEU A 804 -38.53 -21.39 15.75
CA LEU A 804 -37.14 -21.48 16.22
C LEU A 804 -36.89 -20.58 17.44
N GLN A 805 -36.47 -21.18 18.56
CA GLN A 805 -36.08 -20.50 19.79
C GLN A 805 -34.58 -20.66 20.11
N ALA A 806 -34.05 -19.72 20.88
CA ALA A 806 -32.65 -19.66 21.30
C ALA A 806 -32.32 -20.58 22.49
N ASP A 807 -33.31 -20.81 23.35
CA ASP A 807 -33.24 -21.65 24.54
C ASP A 807 -34.17 -22.86 24.38
N LEU A 808 -33.92 -23.94 25.13
CA LEU A 808 -34.78 -25.13 25.20
C LEU A 808 -35.31 -25.26 26.63
N ALA A 809 -36.60 -25.52 26.78
CA ALA A 809 -37.23 -25.80 28.08
C ALA A 809 -38.40 -26.79 27.92
N ALA A 810 -38.09 -28.00 27.44
CA ALA A 810 -39.10 -29.01 27.11
C ALA A 810 -39.36 -29.97 28.28
N PRO A 811 -40.62 -30.18 28.73
CA PRO A 811 -40.94 -31.23 29.69
C PRO A 811 -40.80 -32.61 29.04
N VAL A 812 -40.17 -33.56 29.75
CA VAL A 812 -40.03 -34.95 29.28
C VAL A 812 -41.04 -35.86 29.98
N LYS A 813 -41.02 -35.87 31.32
CA LYS A 813 -41.93 -36.69 32.13
C LYS A 813 -41.99 -36.21 33.58
N GLU A 814 -43.17 -36.27 34.21
CA GLU A 814 -43.37 -35.84 35.61
C GLU A 814 -42.74 -36.80 36.63
N GLU A 815 -42.86 -38.12 36.42
CA GLU A 815 -42.16 -39.13 37.22
C GLU A 815 -41.54 -40.20 36.31
N MET A 816 -40.28 -40.58 36.57
CA MET A 816 -39.55 -41.62 35.84
C MET A 816 -38.92 -42.62 36.82
N GLY A 817 -39.38 -43.87 36.78
CA GLY A 817 -38.93 -44.97 37.64
C GLY A 817 -37.52 -45.45 37.33
N LYS A 818 -36.92 -46.24 38.22
CA LYS A 818 -35.57 -46.80 38.03
C LYS A 818 -35.56 -47.74 36.82
N GLY A 819 -34.64 -47.51 35.87
CA GLY A 819 -34.52 -48.28 34.64
C GLY A 819 -35.63 -48.03 33.60
N GLU A 820 -36.53 -47.07 33.85
CA GLU A 820 -37.56 -46.69 32.89
C GLU A 820 -36.95 -45.90 31.72
N THR A 821 -37.50 -46.11 30.52
CA THR A 821 -37.05 -45.51 29.27
C THR A 821 -38.15 -44.66 28.63
N VAL A 822 -37.79 -43.46 28.15
CA VAL A 822 -38.72 -42.50 27.53
C VAL A 822 -38.16 -42.04 26.18
N ASP A 823 -38.97 -42.12 25.14
CA ASP A 823 -38.61 -41.61 23.81
C ASP A 823 -38.92 -40.11 23.74
N PHE A 824 -37.91 -39.29 23.41
CA PHE A 824 -38.00 -37.84 23.27
C PHE A 824 -37.37 -37.40 21.95
N THR A 825 -38.06 -36.59 21.13
CA THR A 825 -37.54 -36.14 19.83
C THR A 825 -37.07 -34.69 19.91
N LEU A 826 -35.76 -34.51 19.88
CA LEU A 826 -35.13 -33.19 19.88
C LEU A 826 -35.09 -32.63 18.44
N LYS A 827 -35.69 -31.47 18.21
CA LYS A 827 -35.64 -30.77 16.91
C LYS A 827 -34.72 -29.55 17.01
N LEU A 828 -33.71 -29.49 16.15
CA LEU A 828 -32.74 -28.39 16.15
C LEU A 828 -32.28 -28.00 14.74
N SER A 829 -31.70 -26.82 14.64
CA SER A 829 -31.08 -26.28 13.41
C SER A 829 -29.78 -25.56 13.74
N ALA A 830 -28.71 -25.87 13.00
CA ALA A 830 -27.40 -25.23 13.17
C ALA A 830 -27.30 -23.97 12.28
N THR A 831 -26.97 -22.82 12.87
CA THR A 831 -26.87 -21.53 12.19
C THR A 831 -25.46 -21.25 11.64
N MET A 832 -24.46 -22.05 12.03
CA MET A 832 -23.06 -21.92 11.61
C MET A 832 -22.47 -23.28 11.24
N MET A 833 -21.51 -23.27 10.33
CA MET A 833 -20.71 -24.45 9.95
C MET A 833 -19.71 -24.85 11.03
N GLY A 834 -19.41 -26.15 11.13
CA GLY A 834 -18.40 -26.74 12.01
C GLY A 834 -18.94 -27.88 12.87
N THR A 835 -18.03 -28.55 13.58
CA THR A 835 -18.36 -29.65 14.50
C THR A 835 -18.43 -29.17 15.93
N ILE A 836 -19.62 -29.23 16.54
CA ILE A 836 -19.85 -29.03 17.96
C ILE A 836 -19.74 -30.41 18.63
N GLU A 837 -18.59 -30.72 19.21
CA GLU A 837 -18.35 -32.03 19.85
C GLU A 837 -19.26 -32.30 21.06
N GLN A 838 -19.67 -31.25 21.78
CA GLN A 838 -20.55 -31.33 22.95
C GLN A 838 -21.47 -30.11 23.03
N LEU A 839 -22.73 -30.29 22.65
CA LEU A 839 -23.81 -29.32 22.87
C LEU A 839 -24.31 -29.44 24.32
N PRO A 840 -24.21 -28.40 25.16
CA PRO A 840 -24.47 -28.50 26.60
C PRO A 840 -25.97 -28.47 26.92
N ILE A 841 -26.70 -29.52 26.54
CA ILE A 841 -28.10 -29.73 26.93
C ILE A 841 -28.12 -30.44 28.28
N GLU A 842 -28.86 -29.88 29.24
CA GLU A 842 -28.99 -30.42 30.59
C GLU A 842 -30.37 -31.08 30.80
N ALA A 843 -30.37 -32.33 31.23
CA ALA A 843 -31.55 -32.96 31.80
C ALA A 843 -31.63 -32.56 33.28
N THR A 844 -32.63 -31.74 33.63
CA THR A 844 -32.88 -31.24 34.98
C THR A 844 -33.99 -32.04 35.65
N PHE A 845 -33.87 -32.26 36.96
CA PHE A 845 -34.86 -32.96 37.78
C PHE A 845 -34.82 -32.45 39.24
N ASP A 846 -35.86 -32.74 40.02
CA ASP A 846 -35.91 -32.35 41.42
C ASP A 846 -34.90 -33.16 42.26
N GLY A 847 -34.05 -32.45 43.00
CA GLY A 847 -32.99 -33.01 43.82
C GLY A 847 -33.46 -33.48 45.20
N LYS A 848 -32.55 -34.09 45.96
CA LYS A 848 -32.87 -34.74 47.25
C LYS A 848 -33.24 -33.80 48.41
N THR A 849 -33.08 -32.50 48.23
CA THR A 849 -33.47 -31.47 49.21
C THR A 849 -34.55 -30.58 48.61
N ALA A 850 -35.56 -30.23 49.41
CA ALA A 850 -36.72 -29.48 48.94
C ALA A 850 -36.30 -28.12 48.35
N GLY A 851 -36.50 -27.93 47.05
CA GLY A 851 -36.14 -26.72 46.30
C GLY A 851 -34.79 -26.78 45.57
N SER A 852 -33.98 -27.83 45.75
CA SER A 852 -32.78 -28.05 44.94
C SER A 852 -33.13 -28.70 43.60
N ARG A 853 -32.59 -28.20 42.50
CA ARG A 853 -32.59 -28.90 41.20
C ARG A 853 -31.24 -29.55 40.97
N GLU A 854 -31.24 -30.82 40.58
CA GLU A 854 -30.06 -31.52 40.11
C GLU A 854 -30.10 -31.55 38.56
N SER A 855 -28.94 -31.39 37.92
CA SER A 855 -28.85 -31.39 36.45
C SER A 855 -27.76 -32.32 35.93
N CYS A 856 -27.95 -32.79 34.71
CA CYS A 856 -27.13 -33.82 34.09
C CYS A 856 -26.90 -33.48 32.61
N LEU A 857 -25.66 -33.15 32.24
CA LEU A 857 -25.30 -32.87 30.85
C LEU A 857 -25.42 -34.12 29.98
N LEU A 858 -26.08 -33.99 28.83
CA LEU A 858 -26.21 -35.04 27.82
C LEU A 858 -25.19 -34.81 26.70
N PRO A 859 -24.29 -35.78 26.40
CA PRO A 859 -23.30 -35.63 25.35
C PRO A 859 -23.96 -35.81 23.97
N ILE A 860 -24.37 -34.70 23.36
CA ILE A 860 -24.91 -34.63 22.00
C ILE A 860 -23.90 -33.85 21.15
N SER A 861 -23.47 -34.41 20.02
CA SER A 861 -22.62 -33.72 19.05
C SER A 861 -23.39 -33.36 17.79
N VAL A 862 -23.07 -32.20 17.21
CA VAL A 862 -23.71 -31.67 16.00
C VAL A 862 -22.64 -31.26 15.02
N GLU A 863 -22.63 -31.86 13.83
CA GLU A 863 -21.77 -31.48 12.72
C GLU A 863 -22.60 -30.74 11.67
N SER A 864 -22.25 -29.48 11.41
CA SER A 864 -22.89 -28.67 10.37
C SER A 864 -21.95 -28.46 9.19
N LYS A 865 -22.39 -28.91 8.00
CA LYS A 865 -21.70 -28.70 6.72
C LYS A 865 -22.42 -27.62 5.92
N ALA A 866 -21.69 -26.90 5.06
CA ALA A 866 -22.32 -26.03 4.06
C ALA A 866 -23.20 -26.88 3.13
N PRO A 867 -24.42 -26.46 2.78
CA PRO A 867 -25.21 -27.14 1.75
C PRO A 867 -24.59 -26.96 0.35
N PHE A 868 -24.02 -25.79 0.08
CA PHE A 868 -23.40 -25.40 -1.19
C PHE A 868 -22.52 -24.17 -0.97
N SER A 869 -21.61 -23.88 -1.91
CA SER A 869 -20.91 -22.60 -2.02
C SER A 869 -21.37 -21.83 -3.26
N VAL A 870 -21.21 -20.51 -3.25
CA VAL A 870 -21.72 -19.63 -4.31
C VAL A 870 -20.66 -18.62 -4.72
N THR A 871 -20.41 -18.50 -6.02
CA THR A 871 -19.53 -17.47 -6.60
C THR A 871 -20.26 -16.62 -7.62
N SER A 872 -20.25 -15.30 -7.45
CA SER A 872 -20.83 -14.34 -8.40
C SER A 872 -19.77 -13.78 -9.34
N SER A 873 -20.13 -13.63 -10.63
CA SER A 873 -19.31 -12.95 -11.63
C SER A 873 -20.16 -12.00 -12.48
N LEU A 874 -19.58 -10.85 -12.83
CA LEU A 874 -20.18 -9.87 -13.73
C LEU A 874 -19.64 -10.10 -15.15
N LEU A 875 -20.52 -10.36 -16.10
CA LEU A 875 -20.19 -10.55 -17.51
C LEU A 875 -20.89 -9.49 -18.37
N ASN A 876 -20.34 -9.16 -19.54
CA ASN A 876 -21.08 -8.43 -20.56
C ASN A 876 -22.10 -9.35 -21.26
N MET A 877 -22.95 -8.78 -22.12
CA MET A 877 -23.90 -9.54 -22.96
C MET A 877 -23.25 -10.57 -23.90
N ASN A 878 -21.92 -10.58 -24.03
CA ASN A 878 -21.15 -11.56 -24.79
C ASN A 878 -20.56 -12.69 -23.92
N GLY A 879 -20.88 -12.74 -22.61
CA GLY A 879 -20.40 -13.75 -21.67
C GLY A 879 -18.94 -13.57 -21.22
N VAL A 880 -18.34 -12.40 -21.46
CA VAL A 880 -16.95 -12.09 -21.08
C VAL A 880 -16.95 -11.35 -19.73
N PRO A 881 -16.10 -11.74 -18.75
CA PRO A 881 -16.00 -11.06 -17.47
C PRO A 881 -15.63 -9.57 -17.59
N VAL A 882 -16.28 -8.72 -16.79
CA VAL A 882 -16.07 -7.26 -16.75
C VAL A 882 -15.82 -6.82 -15.31
N ALA A 883 -14.86 -5.91 -15.12
CA ALA A 883 -14.49 -5.40 -13.80
C ALA A 883 -15.37 -4.24 -13.29
N SER A 884 -16.31 -3.73 -14.09
CA SER A 884 -17.11 -2.53 -13.80
C SER A 884 -18.47 -2.58 -14.49
N LEU A 885 -19.52 -2.12 -13.81
CA LEU A 885 -20.81 -1.83 -14.44
C LEU A 885 -20.72 -0.55 -15.27
N LEU A 886 -21.35 -0.55 -16.44
CA LEU A 886 -21.54 0.65 -17.27
C LEU A 886 -22.99 1.12 -17.14
N ASN A 887 -23.20 2.39 -16.75
CA ASN A 887 -24.54 3.01 -16.74
C ASN A 887 -25.25 2.84 -18.10
N HIS A 888 -26.56 2.63 -18.06
CA HIS A 888 -27.48 2.51 -19.21
C HIS A 888 -27.15 1.38 -20.20
N ASN A 889 -26.34 0.40 -19.78
CA ASN A 889 -25.99 -0.79 -20.55
C ASN A 889 -26.39 -2.06 -19.78
N ASP A 890 -26.57 -3.14 -20.53
CA ASP A 890 -26.99 -4.43 -20.01
C ASP A 890 -25.78 -5.29 -19.65
N HIS A 891 -25.84 -5.92 -18.48
CA HIS A 891 -24.82 -6.84 -17.98
C HIS A 891 -25.47 -8.13 -17.50
N LEU A 892 -24.72 -9.23 -17.53
CA LEU A 892 -25.13 -10.53 -17.01
C LEU A 892 -24.51 -10.74 -15.64
N LEU A 893 -25.34 -10.83 -14.60
CA LEU A 893 -24.92 -11.36 -13.30
C LEU A 893 -25.02 -12.88 -13.35
N LYS A 894 -23.88 -13.57 -13.30
CA LYS A 894 -23.80 -15.03 -13.23
C LYS A 894 -23.47 -15.46 -11.81
N VAL A 895 -24.29 -16.34 -11.25
CA VAL A 895 -24.15 -16.93 -9.93
C VAL A 895 -23.99 -18.44 -10.10
N ASP A 896 -22.80 -18.93 -9.76
CA ASP A 896 -22.48 -20.35 -9.80
C ASP A 896 -22.66 -20.94 -8.41
N VAL A 897 -23.53 -21.95 -8.30
CA VAL A 897 -23.86 -22.67 -7.07
C VAL A 897 -23.23 -24.05 -7.15
N THR A 898 -22.22 -24.32 -6.31
CA THR A 898 -21.54 -25.60 -6.20
C THR A 898 -22.09 -26.38 -5.02
N ALA A 899 -22.77 -27.50 -5.28
CA ALA A 899 -23.36 -28.32 -4.23
C ALA A 899 -22.30 -29.08 -3.40
N HIS A 900 -22.44 -29.07 -2.09
CA HIS A 900 -21.60 -29.82 -1.14
C HIS A 900 -22.34 -30.96 -0.45
N ALA A 901 -23.61 -31.14 -0.79
CA ALA A 901 -24.45 -32.27 -0.44
C ALA A 901 -25.60 -32.38 -1.46
N THR A 902 -26.29 -33.52 -1.53
CA THR A 902 -27.45 -33.67 -2.42
C THR A 902 -28.60 -32.76 -1.99
N ILE A 903 -28.95 -31.79 -2.83
CA ILE A 903 -29.96 -30.75 -2.59
C ILE A 903 -30.84 -30.55 -3.82
N VAL A 904 -32.04 -30.02 -3.61
CA VAL A 904 -32.93 -29.54 -4.68
C VAL A 904 -33.12 -28.05 -4.49
N VAL A 905 -32.70 -27.24 -5.47
CA VAL A 905 -32.99 -25.81 -5.48
C VAL A 905 -34.41 -25.62 -5.99
N THR A 906 -35.29 -25.11 -5.13
CA THR A 906 -36.72 -24.93 -5.43
C THR A 906 -37.07 -23.53 -5.93
N LYS A 907 -36.19 -22.54 -5.69
CA LYS A 907 -36.42 -21.15 -6.10
C LYS A 907 -35.13 -20.34 -6.08
N CYS A 908 -34.95 -19.47 -7.07
CA CYS A 908 -33.91 -18.46 -7.11
C CYS A 908 -34.54 -17.05 -7.25
N GLU A 909 -34.14 -16.12 -6.38
CA GLU A 909 -34.69 -14.77 -6.28
C GLU A 909 -33.55 -13.74 -6.14
N TRP A 910 -33.55 -12.71 -6.99
CA TRP A 910 -32.47 -11.72 -7.07
C TRP A 910 -32.83 -10.45 -6.29
N LEU A 911 -32.16 -10.22 -5.17
CA LEU A 911 -32.36 -9.06 -4.29
C LEU A 911 -31.40 -7.94 -4.69
N LEU A 912 -31.73 -7.27 -5.80
CA LEU A 912 -30.90 -6.22 -6.41
C LEU A 912 -31.15 -4.84 -5.75
N PRO A 913 -30.13 -3.96 -5.68
CA PRO A 913 -30.27 -2.60 -5.19
C PRO A 913 -30.93 -1.68 -6.23
N ASP A 914 -31.54 -0.58 -5.81
CA ASP A 914 -32.31 0.37 -6.64
C ASP A 914 -31.66 0.85 -7.96
N PHE A 915 -30.32 0.79 -8.05
CA PHE A 915 -29.54 1.18 -9.23
C PHE A 915 -29.33 0.06 -10.26
N LEU A 916 -29.79 -1.16 -9.97
CA LEU A 916 -29.82 -2.29 -10.89
C LEU A 916 -31.27 -2.74 -11.11
N LYS A 917 -31.69 -2.84 -12.37
CA LYS A 917 -33.04 -3.30 -12.73
C LYS A 917 -32.95 -4.59 -13.54
N PRO A 918 -33.60 -5.69 -13.13
CA PRO A 918 -33.68 -6.87 -13.96
C PRO A 918 -34.50 -6.55 -15.23
N LYS A 919 -34.07 -7.08 -16.37
CA LYS A 919 -34.70 -6.79 -17.67
C LYS A 919 -35.73 -7.82 -18.08
N ASP A 920 -35.47 -9.08 -17.77
CA ASP A 920 -36.43 -10.17 -17.87
C ASP A 920 -37.27 -10.17 -16.59
N GLY A 921 -38.59 -10.08 -16.72
CA GLY A 921 -39.52 -9.85 -15.60
C GLY A 921 -39.72 -11.04 -14.64
N ASP A 922 -38.85 -12.03 -14.69
CA ASP A 922 -38.90 -13.25 -13.85
C ASP A 922 -38.07 -13.05 -12.57
N GLU A 923 -38.59 -12.26 -11.63
CA GLU A 923 -37.99 -12.13 -10.28
C GLU A 923 -38.12 -13.43 -9.46
N LEU A 924 -38.89 -14.42 -9.93
CA LEU A 924 -39.30 -15.63 -9.22
C LEU A 924 -39.34 -16.86 -10.15
N GLN A 925 -38.19 -17.47 -10.46
CA GLN A 925 -38.18 -18.79 -11.08
C GLN A 925 -38.44 -19.87 -10.00
N GLN A 926 -39.60 -20.53 -10.10
CA GLN A 926 -39.82 -21.81 -9.41
C GLN A 926 -39.05 -22.90 -10.16
N LEU A 927 -38.19 -23.60 -9.43
CA LEU A 927 -37.23 -24.57 -9.95
C LEU A 927 -37.42 -25.93 -9.27
N GLN A 928 -36.87 -26.98 -9.87
CA GLN A 928 -36.68 -28.29 -9.23
C GLN A 928 -35.32 -28.84 -9.65
N ASP A 929 -34.29 -28.02 -9.47
CA ASP A 929 -32.93 -28.35 -9.91
C ASP A 929 -32.29 -29.27 -8.86
N GLU A 930 -32.28 -30.57 -9.13
CA GLU A 930 -31.60 -31.55 -8.29
C GLU A 930 -30.09 -31.51 -8.56
N LEU A 931 -29.30 -31.35 -7.50
CA LEU A 931 -27.84 -31.29 -7.54
C LEU A 931 -27.27 -32.35 -6.62
N THR A 932 -26.31 -33.12 -7.13
CA THR A 932 -25.49 -34.04 -6.35
C THR A 932 -24.18 -33.39 -5.89
N GLU A 933 -23.49 -34.00 -4.94
CA GLU A 933 -22.28 -33.43 -4.35
C GLU A 933 -21.17 -33.23 -5.41
N GLY A 934 -20.68 -31.99 -5.53
CA GLY A 934 -19.68 -31.58 -6.50
C GLY A 934 -20.23 -31.00 -7.81
N GLU A 935 -21.55 -31.09 -8.06
CA GLU A 935 -22.16 -30.47 -9.24
C GLU A 935 -22.29 -28.94 -9.11
N ILE A 936 -22.24 -28.26 -10.26
CA ILE A 936 -22.30 -26.79 -10.34
C ILE A 936 -23.43 -26.39 -11.29
N ILE A 937 -24.37 -25.58 -10.81
CA ILE A 937 -25.38 -24.92 -11.64
C ILE A 937 -25.13 -23.42 -11.72
N SER A 938 -25.39 -22.83 -12.89
CA SER A 938 -25.19 -21.40 -13.16
C SER A 938 -26.54 -20.70 -13.36
N TYR A 939 -26.95 -19.89 -12.40
CA TYR A 939 -28.07 -18.96 -12.57
C TYR A 939 -27.56 -17.64 -13.16
N VAL A 940 -28.28 -17.09 -14.14
CA VAL A 940 -27.89 -15.84 -14.83
C VAL A 940 -29.07 -14.87 -14.88
N CYS A 941 -28.83 -13.61 -14.54
CA CYS A 941 -29.81 -12.52 -14.62
C CYS A 941 -29.27 -11.38 -15.49
N VAL A 942 -30.11 -10.88 -16.41
CA VAL A 942 -29.83 -9.67 -17.21
C VAL A 942 -30.21 -8.44 -16.40
N VAL A 943 -29.25 -7.56 -16.11
CA VAL A 943 -29.47 -6.32 -15.35
C VAL A 943 -29.07 -5.08 -16.15
N GLU A 944 -29.92 -4.06 -16.12
CA GLU A 944 -29.64 -2.71 -16.62
C GLU A 944 -29.22 -1.81 -15.44
N ALA A 945 -28.04 -1.21 -15.52
CA ALA A 945 -27.56 -0.28 -14.50
C ALA A 945 -28.14 1.13 -14.74
N ALA A 946 -28.92 1.63 -13.78
CA ALA A 946 -29.60 2.92 -13.84
C ALA A 946 -29.19 3.80 -12.65
N GLU A 947 -28.73 5.02 -12.91
CA GLU A 947 -28.31 5.91 -11.83
C GLU A 947 -29.52 6.42 -11.02
N GLY A 948 -29.60 6.01 -9.75
CA GLY A 948 -30.67 6.43 -8.85
C GLY A 948 -30.62 7.94 -8.58
N ARG A 949 -31.73 8.65 -8.87
CA ARG A 949 -31.90 10.11 -8.74
C ARG A 949 -31.69 10.71 -7.33
N ALA A 950 -31.26 9.92 -6.34
CA ALA A 950 -31.23 10.30 -4.93
C ALA A 950 -29.87 10.83 -4.42
N ALA A 951 -28.78 10.75 -5.19
CA ALA A 951 -27.43 11.11 -4.73
C ALA A 951 -26.85 12.43 -5.31
N THR A 952 -27.49 13.04 -6.30
CA THR A 952 -27.01 14.30 -6.92
C THR A 952 -27.25 15.54 -6.05
N ALA A 953 -28.18 15.49 -5.10
CA ALA A 953 -28.52 16.63 -4.24
C ALA A 953 -27.38 17.07 -3.28
N ALA A 954 -26.40 16.22 -3.00
CA ALA A 954 -25.28 16.52 -2.11
C ALA A 954 -23.98 16.95 -2.82
N ALA A 955 -23.89 16.77 -4.14
CA ALA A 955 -22.70 17.12 -4.93
C ALA A 955 -22.93 18.31 -5.89
N VAL A 956 -24.18 18.56 -6.31
CA VAL A 956 -24.52 19.64 -7.27
C VAL A 956 -24.56 21.03 -6.61
N GLY A 957 -24.58 21.12 -5.28
CA GLY A 957 -24.50 22.38 -4.52
C GLY A 957 -23.20 23.18 -4.68
N ALA A 958 -22.18 22.64 -5.37
CA ALA A 958 -20.88 23.30 -5.57
C ALA A 958 -20.52 23.54 -7.07
N ALA A 959 -21.41 23.20 -8.01
CA ALA A 959 -21.11 23.24 -9.46
C ALA A 959 -22.12 24.04 -10.31
N ALA A 960 -23.16 24.63 -9.71
CA ALA A 960 -24.22 25.36 -10.41
C ALA A 960 -24.13 26.88 -10.18
N ALA A 961 -22.97 27.49 -10.46
CA ALA A 961 -22.77 28.94 -10.40
C ALA A 961 -21.79 29.46 -11.47
N ALA A 962 -21.84 28.89 -12.68
CA ALA A 962 -21.25 29.46 -13.88
C ALA A 962 -22.13 29.11 -15.09
N ALA A 963 -22.73 30.13 -15.72
CA ALA A 963 -23.53 30.00 -16.94
C ALA A 963 -22.74 29.28 -18.06
N GLY A 964 -23.34 28.56 -19.00
CA GLY A 964 -24.72 28.59 -19.49
C GLY A 964 -24.71 28.74 -21.02
N LEU A 965 -25.36 27.81 -21.73
CA LEU A 965 -25.57 27.77 -23.19
C LEU A 965 -24.31 27.85 -24.09
N GLN A 966 -23.79 26.69 -24.51
CA GLN A 966 -23.91 26.15 -25.89
C GLN A 966 -22.89 25.00 -26.07
N VAL A 967 -23.30 23.73 -26.18
CA VAL A 967 -23.99 23.15 -27.35
C VAL A 967 -23.15 23.30 -28.63
N PRO A 968 -22.66 22.20 -29.23
CA PRO A 968 -22.06 21.02 -28.58
C PRO A 968 -20.72 20.66 -29.32
N GLU A 969 -19.98 19.55 -29.14
CA GLU A 969 -20.42 18.18 -29.33
C GLU A 969 -19.39 17.16 -28.86
N GLY A 970 -19.95 16.14 -28.20
CA GLY A 970 -19.44 14.85 -27.73
C GLY A 970 -18.30 14.16 -28.52
N ASN A 971 -17.58 13.10 -28.11
CA ASN A 971 -17.87 11.86 -27.33
C ASN A 971 -17.17 10.55 -27.84
N MET A 972 -15.89 10.29 -27.52
CA MET A 972 -15.35 8.93 -27.16
C MET A 972 -15.38 7.75 -28.22
N SER A 973 -14.40 6.82 -28.27
CA SER A 973 -14.53 5.35 -28.58
C SER A 973 -13.29 4.42 -28.46
N SER A 974 -13.49 3.19 -27.94
CA SER A 974 -12.53 2.40 -27.10
C SER A 974 -12.72 0.85 -26.88
N ALA A 975 -11.68 0.00 -26.90
CA ALA A 975 -11.78 -1.47 -26.63
C ALA A 975 -12.53 -2.28 -27.74
N SER A 976 -12.72 -3.61 -27.72
CA SER A 976 -12.33 -4.69 -26.79
C SER A 976 -12.14 -6.07 -27.49
N SER A 977 -11.33 -6.95 -26.88
CA SER A 977 -11.46 -8.44 -26.81
C SER A 977 -11.44 -9.28 -28.13
N THR A 978 -11.18 -10.61 -28.19
CA THR A 978 -11.25 -11.78 -27.25
C THR A 978 -10.43 -13.00 -27.79
N SER A 979 -10.10 -14.00 -26.92
CA SER A 979 -10.03 -15.50 -27.18
C SER A 979 -8.99 -16.10 -28.17
N SER A 980 -8.49 -17.38 -28.11
CA SER A 980 -8.66 -18.56 -27.20
C SER A 980 -7.73 -19.77 -27.54
N MET A 981 -7.36 -20.61 -26.53
CA MET A 981 -7.00 -22.07 -26.56
C MET A 981 -5.74 -22.56 -27.36
N THR A 982 -5.06 -23.72 -27.15
CA THR A 982 -5.33 -25.05 -26.50
C THR A 982 -4.10 -25.76 -25.83
N SER A 983 -4.37 -26.64 -24.84
CA SER A 983 -3.74 -27.98 -24.51
C SER A 983 -2.28 -28.26 -24.03
N SER A 984 -2.23 -28.93 -22.85
CA SER A 984 -1.46 -30.16 -22.46
C SER A 984 -0.01 -30.18 -21.91
N ALA A 985 0.11 -30.78 -20.71
CA ALA A 985 1.08 -31.81 -20.25
C ALA A 985 2.42 -31.46 -19.52
N TYR A 986 2.52 -32.00 -18.28
CA TYR A 986 3.67 -32.49 -17.49
C TYR A 986 4.90 -31.62 -17.07
N SER A 987 5.06 -31.60 -15.74
CA SER A 987 6.30 -31.66 -14.94
C SER A 987 7.19 -30.41 -14.70
N THR A 988 7.59 -30.36 -13.43
CA THR A 988 8.67 -29.66 -12.71
C THR A 988 9.85 -28.98 -13.45
N THR A 989 10.37 -27.98 -12.72
CA THR A 989 11.74 -27.44 -12.66
C THR A 989 12.27 -26.40 -13.66
N SER A 990 12.55 -25.22 -13.09
CA SER A 990 13.63 -24.26 -13.41
C SER A 990 13.52 -23.33 -14.63
N GLY A 991 13.87 -22.05 -14.39
CA GLY A 991 14.61 -21.24 -15.36
C GLY A 991 13.84 -20.25 -16.25
N VAL A 992 14.09 -18.95 -16.03
CA VAL A 992 14.08 -17.86 -17.03
C VAL A 992 12.72 -17.38 -17.58
N ILE A 993 12.47 -16.06 -17.46
CA ILE A 993 11.42 -15.32 -18.19
C ILE A 993 12.05 -14.07 -18.83
N PRO A 994 11.84 -13.82 -20.13
CA PRO A 994 12.10 -12.52 -20.76
C PRO A 994 10.81 -11.68 -20.99
N SER A 995 10.86 -10.42 -20.57
CA SER A 995 10.21 -9.18 -21.07
C SER A 995 8.96 -9.16 -21.99
N GLY A 996 8.00 -8.28 -21.65
CA GLY A 996 7.04 -7.60 -22.56
C GLY A 996 5.60 -8.13 -22.52
N VAL A 997 4.51 -7.35 -22.65
CA VAL A 997 4.29 -5.94 -23.05
C VAL A 997 3.09 -5.33 -22.27
N SER A 998 3.01 -4.00 -22.21
CA SER A 998 2.04 -3.15 -21.48
C SER A 998 0.72 -2.82 -22.19
N SER A 999 -0.31 -2.46 -21.42
CA SER A 999 -1.21 -1.32 -21.71
C SER A 999 -1.89 -0.80 -20.43
N ALA A 1000 -2.34 0.47 -20.41
CA ALA A 1000 -2.83 1.17 -19.21
C ALA A 1000 -4.29 1.65 -19.36
N SER A 1001 -4.96 1.94 -18.24
CA SER A 1001 -6.30 2.55 -18.23
C SER A 1001 -6.44 3.67 -17.18
N THR A 1002 -7.24 4.68 -17.54
CA THR A 1002 -7.50 5.91 -16.78
C THR A 1002 -8.50 5.70 -15.65
N THR A 1003 -8.17 6.14 -14.43
CA THR A 1003 -9.05 6.03 -13.26
C THR A 1003 -10.04 7.18 -13.15
N THR A 1004 -11.30 6.94 -13.52
CA THR A 1004 -12.44 7.69 -12.96
C THR A 1004 -12.74 7.15 -11.55
N SER A 1005 -12.94 8.04 -10.58
CA SER A 1005 -13.17 7.69 -9.17
C SER A 1005 -14.56 7.07 -8.98
N SER A 1006 -14.66 5.77 -9.22
CA SER A 1006 -15.88 4.99 -9.03
C SER A 1006 -15.82 4.31 -7.66
N LEU A 1007 -16.68 4.74 -6.74
CA LEU A 1007 -16.92 4.03 -5.49
C LEU A 1007 -17.44 2.62 -5.82
N GLU A 1008 -16.83 1.59 -5.23
CA GLU A 1008 -17.37 0.24 -5.29
C GLU A 1008 -18.78 0.20 -4.70
N ARG A 1009 -19.73 -0.39 -5.45
CA ARG A 1009 -21.09 -0.63 -4.99
C ARG A 1009 -21.33 -2.13 -4.90
N ALA A 1010 -22.01 -2.58 -3.85
CA ALA A 1010 -22.45 -3.97 -3.74
C ALA A 1010 -23.52 -4.27 -4.80
N LEU A 1011 -23.39 -5.38 -5.52
CA LEU A 1011 -24.32 -5.76 -6.60
C LEU A 1011 -25.67 -6.30 -6.10
N GLY A 1012 -25.87 -6.40 -4.79
CA GLY A 1012 -27.08 -6.92 -4.16
C GLY A 1012 -26.85 -8.24 -3.45
N ARG A 1013 -27.90 -9.06 -3.36
CA ARG A 1013 -27.87 -10.42 -2.79
C ARG A 1013 -28.66 -11.37 -3.68
N VAL A 1014 -28.36 -12.66 -3.61
CA VAL A 1014 -29.20 -13.73 -4.17
C VAL A 1014 -29.83 -14.52 -3.03
N SER A 1015 -31.11 -14.86 -3.18
CA SER A 1015 -31.89 -15.67 -2.26
C SER A 1015 -32.20 -17.01 -2.92
N LEU A 1016 -31.68 -18.08 -2.37
CA LEU A 1016 -31.91 -19.45 -2.83
C LEU A 1016 -32.78 -20.18 -1.81
N GLU A 1017 -33.94 -20.69 -2.23
CA GLU A 1017 -34.72 -21.64 -1.43
C GLU A 1017 -34.38 -23.06 -1.89
N TRP A 1018 -34.04 -23.94 -0.95
CA TRP A 1018 -33.58 -25.30 -1.23
C TRP A 1018 -34.05 -26.29 -0.16
N ARG A 1019 -34.05 -27.58 -0.49
CA ARG A 1019 -34.37 -28.68 0.44
C ARG A 1019 -33.60 -29.95 0.09
N ARG A 1020 -33.56 -30.94 0.97
CA ARG A 1020 -33.10 -32.28 0.57
C ARG A 1020 -34.17 -33.03 -0.23
N PRO A 1021 -33.80 -33.94 -1.14
CA PRO A 1021 -34.76 -34.76 -1.89
C PRO A 1021 -35.71 -35.57 -0.99
N VAL A 1022 -35.19 -36.07 0.15
CA VAL A 1022 -35.88 -37.04 1.03
C VAL A 1022 -36.62 -36.37 2.20
N SER A 1023 -36.43 -35.06 2.44
CA SER A 1023 -37.06 -34.37 3.57
C SER A 1023 -38.47 -33.86 3.22
N SER A 1024 -39.48 -34.24 4.02
CA SER A 1024 -40.84 -33.68 4.00
C SER A 1024 -40.95 -32.29 4.69
N LEU A 1025 -39.81 -31.70 5.05
CA LEU A 1025 -39.71 -30.45 5.80
C LEU A 1025 -39.72 -29.23 4.87
N THR A 1026 -40.02 -28.06 5.45
CA THR A 1026 -40.04 -26.76 4.78
C THR A 1026 -38.71 -26.40 4.15
N ALA A 1027 -38.73 -25.83 2.94
CA ALA A 1027 -37.53 -25.36 2.25
C ALA A 1027 -36.79 -24.26 3.04
N VAL A 1028 -35.46 -24.31 3.01
CA VAL A 1028 -34.56 -23.39 3.70
C VAL A 1028 -34.21 -22.24 2.76
N ARG A 1029 -34.41 -21.00 3.20
CA ARG A 1029 -34.06 -19.79 2.43
C ARG A 1029 -32.69 -19.26 2.85
N SER A 1030 -31.72 -19.33 1.94
CA SER A 1030 -30.35 -18.83 2.14
C SER A 1030 -30.12 -17.55 1.35
N VAL A 1031 -29.75 -16.45 2.02
CA VAL A 1031 -29.52 -15.14 1.41
C VAL A 1031 -28.04 -14.79 1.41
N ILE A 1032 -27.47 -14.57 0.23
CA ILE A 1032 -26.03 -14.58 -0.01
C ILE A 1032 -25.62 -13.26 -0.70
N PRO A 1033 -24.60 -12.53 -0.21
CA PRO A 1033 -24.16 -11.29 -0.84
C PRO A 1033 -23.48 -11.57 -2.18
N LEU A 1034 -23.78 -10.75 -3.18
CA LEU A 1034 -23.05 -10.70 -4.44
C LEU A 1034 -21.78 -9.84 -4.29
N SER A 1035 -20.83 -10.00 -5.21
CA SER A 1035 -19.60 -9.20 -5.27
C SER A 1035 -19.87 -7.68 -5.36
N SER A 1036 -18.90 -6.86 -5.00
CA SER A 1036 -18.90 -5.43 -5.33
C SER A 1036 -18.37 -5.20 -6.75
N ALA A 1037 -18.85 -4.14 -7.41
CA ALA A 1037 -18.25 -3.63 -8.63
C ALA A 1037 -18.33 -2.08 -8.66
N PRO A 1038 -17.32 -1.39 -9.22
CA PRO A 1038 -17.42 0.03 -9.53
C PRO A 1038 -18.49 0.28 -10.61
N LEU A 1039 -19.24 1.37 -10.44
CA LEU A 1039 -20.18 1.88 -11.43
C LEU A 1039 -19.51 3.00 -12.23
N ALA A 1040 -19.34 2.80 -13.53
CA ALA A 1040 -18.75 3.74 -14.47
C ALA A 1040 -19.85 4.47 -15.27
N ALA A 1041 -19.77 5.79 -15.31
CA ALA A 1041 -20.65 6.62 -16.13
C ALA A 1041 -20.33 6.42 -17.62
N CYS A 1042 -21.36 6.09 -18.41
CA CYS A 1042 -21.27 5.93 -19.86
C CYS A 1042 -22.25 6.92 -20.53
N PRO A 1043 -21.77 7.95 -21.24
CA PRO A 1043 -22.62 9.07 -21.66
C PRO A 1043 -23.49 8.76 -22.89
N LEU A 1044 -23.12 7.78 -23.72
CA LEU A 1044 -24.03 7.20 -24.73
C LEU A 1044 -24.27 5.71 -24.43
N SER A 1045 -25.48 5.23 -24.74
CA SER A 1045 -25.80 3.80 -24.78
C SER A 1045 -26.16 3.39 -26.19
N ILE A 1046 -25.76 2.19 -26.61
CA ILE A 1046 -26.04 1.64 -27.94
C ILE A 1046 -26.91 0.40 -27.78
N ARG A 1047 -28.05 0.36 -28.47
CA ARG A 1047 -28.91 -0.83 -28.57
C ARG A 1047 -28.97 -1.27 -30.04
N VAL A 1048 -29.13 -2.56 -30.30
CA VAL A 1048 -29.21 -3.10 -31.67
C VAL A 1048 -30.43 -3.98 -31.86
N ARG A 1049 -31.05 -3.86 -33.03
CA ARG A 1049 -32.15 -4.71 -33.49
C ARG A 1049 -31.76 -5.34 -34.82
N VAL A 1050 -32.01 -6.64 -34.97
CA VAL A 1050 -31.80 -7.38 -36.22
C VAL A 1050 -33.15 -7.79 -36.78
N ALA A 1051 -33.46 -7.35 -38.00
CA ALA A 1051 -34.68 -7.71 -38.71
C ALA A 1051 -34.44 -8.99 -39.54
N PRO A 1052 -35.34 -10.00 -39.43
CA PRO A 1052 -35.22 -11.24 -40.21
C PRO A 1052 -35.46 -11.01 -41.71
N SER A 1053 -34.92 -11.89 -42.55
CA SER A 1053 -35.12 -11.81 -44.00
C SER A 1053 -36.59 -12.05 -44.36
N ALA A 1054 -37.26 -11.04 -44.90
CA ALA A 1054 -38.59 -11.21 -45.49
C ALA A 1054 -38.48 -12.11 -46.74
N ARG A 1055 -39.23 -13.21 -46.75
CA ARG A 1055 -39.40 -14.04 -47.96
C ARG A 1055 -40.16 -13.19 -49.01
N PRO A 1056 -39.71 -13.09 -50.28
CA PRO A 1056 -40.53 -12.48 -51.30
C PRO A 1056 -41.83 -13.30 -51.45
N PRO A 1057 -43.01 -12.66 -51.50
CA PRO A 1057 -44.28 -13.39 -51.64
C PRO A 1057 -44.32 -14.11 -52.99
N ALA A 1058 -44.89 -15.32 -52.98
CA ALA A 1058 -45.23 -16.01 -54.23
C ALA A 1058 -46.32 -15.22 -54.97
N PRO A 1059 -46.39 -15.28 -56.31
CA PRO A 1059 -47.40 -14.55 -57.08
C PRO A 1059 -48.81 -15.08 -56.76
N GLY A 1060 -49.53 -14.39 -55.87
CA GLY A 1060 -50.91 -14.72 -55.51
C GLY A 1060 -51.41 -14.15 -54.17
N GLU A 1061 -50.54 -13.85 -53.20
CA GLU A 1061 -50.97 -13.37 -51.88
C GLU A 1061 -51.00 -11.83 -51.77
N ALA A 1062 -52.13 -11.29 -51.33
CA ALA A 1062 -52.33 -9.85 -51.17
C ALA A 1062 -51.62 -9.30 -49.93
N ALA A 1063 -51.07 -8.08 -50.06
CA ALA A 1063 -50.34 -7.42 -48.99
C ALA A 1063 -51.27 -7.00 -47.83
N ALA A 1064 -51.16 -7.68 -46.70
CA ALA A 1064 -51.72 -7.25 -45.41
C ALA A 1064 -50.56 -6.83 -44.47
N GLY A 1065 -50.51 -5.55 -44.13
CA GLY A 1065 -49.46 -5.01 -43.27
C GLY A 1065 -49.65 -5.39 -41.80
N ALA A 1066 -48.71 -6.15 -41.25
CA ALA A 1066 -48.55 -6.34 -39.82
C ALA A 1066 -47.06 -6.51 -39.47
N PHE A 1067 -46.47 -5.51 -38.82
CA PHE A 1067 -45.20 -5.71 -38.11
C PHE A 1067 -45.48 -6.56 -36.86
N ALA A 1068 -45.41 -7.89 -37.02
CA ALA A 1068 -45.48 -8.80 -35.89
C ALA A 1068 -44.28 -8.59 -34.95
N ALA A 1069 -44.52 -8.69 -33.63
CA ALA A 1069 -43.47 -8.56 -32.63
C ALA A 1069 -42.40 -9.66 -32.81
N PRO A 1070 -41.11 -9.36 -32.57
CA PRO A 1070 -40.05 -10.35 -32.73
C PRO A 1070 -40.12 -11.39 -31.61
N THR A 1071 -40.68 -12.56 -31.91
CA THR A 1071 -40.48 -13.76 -31.10
C THR A 1071 -39.01 -14.20 -31.16
N ALA A 1072 -38.53 -14.80 -30.06
CA ALA A 1072 -37.15 -15.25 -29.94
C ALA A 1072 -36.80 -16.26 -31.05
N GLY A 1073 -35.79 -15.94 -31.88
CA GLY A 1073 -35.32 -16.81 -32.96
C GLY A 1073 -35.42 -16.23 -34.38
N ALA A 1074 -34.97 -14.98 -34.59
CA ALA A 1074 -34.82 -14.41 -35.93
C ALA A 1074 -33.82 -15.23 -36.77
N ARG A 1075 -34.32 -15.97 -37.76
CA ARG A 1075 -33.50 -16.84 -38.63
C ARG A 1075 -32.84 -16.00 -39.73
N CYS A 1076 -31.52 -15.87 -39.68
CA CYS A 1076 -30.72 -15.29 -40.74
C CYS A 1076 -30.17 -16.39 -41.65
N THR A 1077 -30.26 -16.26 -42.97
CA THR A 1077 -29.73 -17.22 -43.94
C THR A 1077 -28.60 -16.63 -44.78
N ALA A 1078 -27.61 -17.46 -45.13
CA ALA A 1078 -26.58 -17.09 -46.09
C ALA A 1078 -27.21 -16.77 -47.45
N GLY A 1079 -26.76 -15.68 -48.09
CA GLY A 1079 -27.29 -15.16 -49.35
C GLY A 1079 -28.52 -14.25 -49.24
N ALA A 1080 -29.14 -14.09 -48.06
CA ALA A 1080 -30.30 -13.22 -47.86
C ALA A 1080 -29.94 -11.86 -47.23
N PRO A 1081 -30.71 -10.78 -47.49
CA PRO A 1081 -30.55 -9.49 -46.81
C PRO A 1081 -30.98 -9.56 -45.34
N ILE A 1082 -30.09 -9.10 -44.47
CA ILE A 1082 -30.24 -8.98 -43.02
C ILE A 1082 -30.23 -7.48 -42.69
N GLY A 1083 -31.31 -6.97 -42.11
CA GLY A 1083 -31.37 -5.58 -41.63
C GLY A 1083 -30.82 -5.47 -40.22
N ILE A 1084 -29.90 -4.53 -39.97
CA ILE A 1084 -29.35 -4.23 -38.64
C ILE A 1084 -29.61 -2.74 -38.35
N GLU A 1085 -30.34 -2.45 -37.29
CA GLU A 1085 -30.63 -1.10 -36.80
C GLU A 1085 -29.86 -0.85 -35.49
N TYR A 1086 -28.96 0.14 -35.50
CA TYR A 1086 -28.28 0.64 -34.31
C TYR A 1086 -29.03 1.85 -33.77
N GLU A 1087 -29.44 1.78 -32.51
CA GLU A 1087 -30.15 2.83 -31.76
C GLU A 1087 -29.16 3.45 -30.76
N VAL A 1088 -28.68 4.66 -31.04
CA VAL A 1088 -27.72 5.39 -30.19
C VAL A 1088 -28.47 6.44 -29.39
N ARG A 1089 -28.32 6.42 -28.07
CA ARG A 1089 -29.00 7.34 -27.15
C ARG A 1089 -28.00 8.15 -26.33
N ASN A 1090 -28.25 9.45 -26.22
CA ASN A 1090 -27.47 10.37 -25.38
C ASN A 1090 -28.09 10.49 -23.98
N HIS A 1091 -27.28 10.24 -22.94
CA HIS A 1091 -27.62 10.41 -21.53
C HIS A 1091 -26.87 11.57 -20.86
N HIS A 1092 -26.08 12.31 -21.63
CA HIS A 1092 -25.45 13.54 -21.17
C HIS A 1092 -26.44 14.72 -21.22
N ASP A 1093 -26.29 15.67 -20.29
CA ASP A 1093 -27.17 16.85 -20.18
C ASP A 1093 -26.96 17.85 -21.35
N GLU A 1094 -25.86 17.72 -22.08
CA GLU A 1094 -25.58 18.48 -23.31
C GLU A 1094 -25.68 17.60 -24.58
N PRO A 1095 -26.06 18.19 -25.74
CA PRO A 1095 -26.05 17.51 -27.04
C PRO A 1095 -24.66 17.01 -27.48
N VAL A 1096 -24.63 16.07 -28.43
CA VAL A 1096 -23.44 15.27 -28.79
C VAL A 1096 -23.39 14.90 -30.29
N SER A 1097 -22.31 15.25 -31.02
CA SER A 1097 -22.09 14.82 -32.42
C SER A 1097 -21.35 13.54 -32.37
N ALA A 1098 -21.97 12.46 -32.80
CA ALA A 1098 -21.26 11.22 -33.05
C ALA A 1098 -20.95 11.10 -34.55
N GLN A 1099 -19.66 11.00 -34.92
CA GLN A 1099 -19.31 10.40 -36.20
C GLN A 1099 -19.43 8.89 -36.04
N CYS A 1100 -20.34 8.29 -36.79
CA CYS A 1100 -20.68 6.88 -36.73
C CYS A 1100 -20.17 6.18 -37.99
N ALA A 1101 -19.23 5.25 -37.84
CA ALA A 1101 -18.70 4.41 -38.92
C ALA A 1101 -19.06 2.95 -38.67
N VAL A 1102 -19.61 2.26 -39.68
CA VAL A 1102 -19.94 0.83 -39.57
C VAL A 1102 -18.83 0.02 -40.24
N GLU A 1103 -18.14 -0.78 -39.43
CA GLU A 1103 -17.13 -1.73 -39.86
C GLU A 1103 -17.80 -3.09 -40.11
N VAL A 1104 -17.92 -3.44 -41.39
CA VAL A 1104 -18.54 -4.69 -41.83
C VAL A 1104 -17.44 -5.69 -42.21
N PRO A 1105 -17.41 -6.89 -41.59
CA PRO A 1105 -16.45 -7.94 -41.94
C PRO A 1105 -16.63 -8.48 -43.36
N ASP A 1106 -15.54 -8.95 -43.98
CA ASP A 1106 -15.52 -9.47 -45.37
C ASP A 1106 -16.52 -10.61 -45.63
N ALA A 1107 -16.95 -11.32 -44.59
CA ALA A 1107 -18.00 -12.34 -44.64
C ALA A 1107 -19.40 -11.78 -45.02
N PHE A 1108 -19.56 -10.47 -45.15
CA PHE A 1108 -20.81 -9.80 -45.53
C PHE A 1108 -20.63 -8.88 -46.73
N LEU A 1109 -21.56 -8.95 -47.68
CA LEU A 1109 -21.76 -7.88 -48.64
C LEU A 1109 -22.58 -6.75 -47.99
N PHE A 1110 -22.06 -5.52 -47.96
CA PHE A 1110 -22.67 -4.36 -47.32
C PHE A 1110 -23.48 -3.50 -48.30
N SER A 1111 -24.65 -3.04 -47.87
CA SER A 1111 -25.45 -2.02 -48.57
C SER A 1111 -25.96 -0.98 -47.56
N GLY A 1112 -25.50 0.26 -47.69
CA GLY A 1112 -25.87 1.37 -46.80
C GLY A 1112 -24.84 2.50 -46.76
N LYS A 1113 -25.03 3.44 -45.83
CA LYS A 1113 -24.04 4.50 -45.55
C LYS A 1113 -22.99 3.98 -44.58
N ARG A 1114 -21.74 3.81 -45.05
CA ARG A 1114 -20.63 3.28 -44.22
C ARG A 1114 -20.18 4.25 -43.12
N GLN A 1115 -20.41 5.55 -43.33
CA GLN A 1115 -20.18 6.61 -42.36
C GLN A 1115 -21.37 7.58 -42.34
N SER A 1116 -21.69 8.12 -41.18
CA SER A 1116 -22.72 9.14 -40.94
C SER A 1116 -22.31 10.03 -39.78
N SER A 1117 -22.82 11.26 -39.72
CA SER A 1117 -22.69 12.14 -38.54
C SER A 1117 -24.08 12.33 -37.95
N LEU A 1118 -24.21 12.12 -36.64
CA LEU A 1118 -25.46 12.22 -35.89
C LEU A 1118 -25.34 13.31 -34.83
N MET A 1119 -26.33 14.19 -34.72
CA MET A 1119 -26.43 15.21 -33.67
C MET A 1119 -27.45 14.75 -32.61
N LEU A 1120 -26.96 14.23 -31.50
CA LEU A 1120 -27.76 13.62 -30.44
C LEU A 1120 -28.13 14.66 -29.37
N LEU A 1121 -29.39 15.11 -29.34
CA LEU A 1121 -29.91 15.96 -28.27
C LEU A 1121 -29.88 15.26 -26.90
N PRO A 1122 -29.87 15.99 -25.76
CA PRO A 1122 -29.95 15.39 -24.42
C PRO A 1122 -31.17 14.47 -24.28
N GLY A 1123 -30.96 13.22 -23.84
CA GLY A 1123 -32.01 12.19 -23.76
C GLY A 1123 -32.48 11.64 -25.11
N GLY A 1124 -32.03 12.22 -26.23
CA GLY A 1124 -32.43 11.92 -27.60
C GLY A 1124 -31.87 10.60 -28.14
N ILE A 1125 -32.55 10.05 -29.15
CA ILE A 1125 -32.29 8.74 -29.73
C ILE A 1125 -32.20 8.89 -31.24
N GLU A 1126 -31.07 8.50 -31.83
CA GLU A 1126 -30.89 8.41 -33.28
C GLU A 1126 -30.74 6.96 -33.73
N LYS A 1127 -31.15 6.68 -34.97
CA LYS A 1127 -31.18 5.33 -35.54
C LYS A 1127 -30.38 5.25 -36.84
N LEU A 1128 -29.45 4.31 -36.89
CA LEU A 1128 -28.64 4.00 -38.06
C LEU A 1128 -28.97 2.59 -38.55
N SER A 1129 -29.65 2.49 -39.70
CA SER A 1129 -30.04 1.22 -40.30
C SER A 1129 -29.13 0.84 -41.47
N VAL A 1130 -28.66 -0.40 -41.47
CA VAL A 1130 -27.73 -0.99 -42.43
C VAL A 1130 -28.29 -2.32 -42.93
N VAL A 1131 -28.07 -2.66 -44.20
CA VAL A 1131 -28.36 -3.99 -44.74
C VAL A 1131 -27.06 -4.72 -45.05
N VAL A 1132 -26.93 -5.96 -44.57
CA VAL A 1132 -25.81 -6.85 -44.89
C VAL A 1132 -26.33 -8.17 -45.46
N MET A 1133 -25.57 -8.80 -46.36
CA MET A 1133 -25.84 -10.15 -46.86
C MET A 1133 -24.68 -11.06 -46.50
N ALA A 1134 -24.94 -12.10 -45.70
CA ALA A 1134 -23.92 -13.07 -45.31
C ALA A 1134 -23.50 -13.94 -46.50
N GLN A 1135 -22.20 -14.00 -46.79
CA GLN A 1135 -21.66 -14.79 -47.91
C GLN A 1135 -21.52 -16.29 -47.58
N SER A 1136 -21.53 -16.65 -46.30
CA SER A 1136 -21.40 -18.02 -45.82
C SER A 1136 -22.33 -18.30 -44.64
N ALA A 1137 -22.50 -19.58 -44.33
CA ALA A 1137 -23.25 -20.07 -43.18
C ALA A 1137 -22.32 -20.38 -42.01
N GLY A 1138 -22.79 -20.15 -40.79
CA GLY A 1138 -22.10 -20.42 -39.55
C GLY A 1138 -22.14 -19.24 -38.57
N ARG A 1139 -21.20 -19.24 -37.63
CA ARG A 1139 -21.01 -18.14 -36.68
C ARG A 1139 -20.12 -17.07 -37.32
N LEU A 1140 -20.71 -15.96 -37.73
CA LEU A 1140 -20.00 -14.84 -38.36
C LEU A 1140 -19.79 -13.69 -37.37
N PRO A 1141 -18.67 -12.94 -37.45
CA PRO A 1141 -18.45 -11.76 -36.63
C PRO A 1141 -19.54 -10.71 -36.88
N PHE A 1142 -20.09 -10.11 -35.82
CA PHE A 1142 -21.12 -9.08 -35.96
C PHE A 1142 -20.51 -7.79 -36.54
N PRO A 1143 -21.20 -7.08 -37.47
CA PRO A 1143 -20.74 -5.77 -37.92
C PRO A 1143 -20.61 -4.77 -36.77
N ARG A 1144 -19.47 -4.10 -36.65
CA ARG A 1144 -19.17 -3.24 -35.50
C ARG A 1144 -19.54 -1.79 -35.81
N LEU A 1145 -20.19 -1.12 -34.86
CA LEU A 1145 -20.32 0.33 -34.88
C LEU A 1145 -19.08 0.94 -34.24
N ILE A 1146 -18.47 1.92 -34.88
CA ILE A 1146 -17.41 2.76 -34.33
C ILE A 1146 -18.00 4.15 -34.22
N LEU A 1147 -18.13 4.65 -33.00
CA LEU A 1147 -18.45 6.05 -32.74
C LEU A 1147 -17.11 6.81 -32.65
N ARG A 1148 -17.10 8.13 -32.90
CA ARG A 1148 -15.92 9.00 -32.81
C ARG A 1148 -16.35 10.45 -32.76
N SER A 1149 -15.89 11.19 -31.77
CA SER A 1149 -16.67 12.33 -31.31
C SER A 1149 -15.73 13.10 -30.33
N ALA A 1150 -15.57 14.43 -30.47
CA ALA A 1150 -14.62 15.31 -29.78
C ALA A 1150 -14.79 15.53 -28.25
N ALA A 1151 -15.97 15.87 -27.69
CA ALA A 1151 -16.07 16.32 -26.28
C ALA A 1151 -15.84 15.25 -25.19
N PHE A 1152 -15.50 14.00 -25.53
CA PHE A 1152 -15.11 12.98 -24.54
C PHE A 1152 -14.02 12.04 -25.14
N PRO A 1153 -13.17 11.36 -24.34
CA PRO A 1153 -11.95 10.69 -24.83
C PRO A 1153 -12.14 9.30 -25.46
N ASP A 1154 -11.25 8.87 -26.37
CA ASP A 1154 -11.32 7.58 -27.08
C ASP A 1154 -11.18 6.29 -26.21
N THR A 1155 -11.56 6.32 -24.93
CA THR A 1155 -11.44 5.22 -23.96
C THR A 1155 -12.76 4.78 -23.29
N VAL A 1156 -13.92 5.42 -23.55
CA VAL A 1156 -15.21 5.02 -22.93
C VAL A 1156 -16.36 4.75 -23.93
N LEU A 1157 -16.26 5.14 -25.20
CA LEU A 1157 -17.30 5.00 -26.25
C LEU A 1157 -17.52 3.57 -26.79
N THR A 1158 -16.44 2.81 -27.04
CA THR A 1158 -16.55 1.42 -27.49
C THR A 1158 -16.59 0.47 -26.28
N GLU A 1159 -16.51 1.01 -25.04
CA GLU A 1159 -17.08 0.35 -23.85
C GLU A 1159 -18.60 0.26 -24.00
N ALA A 1160 -19.28 1.29 -24.53
CA ALA A 1160 -20.69 1.18 -24.94
C ALA A 1160 -20.88 0.18 -26.10
N ASN A 1161 -19.90 0.05 -27.01
CA ASN A 1161 -19.93 -1.03 -28.01
C ASN A 1161 -19.70 -2.44 -27.43
N ARG A 1162 -19.28 -2.61 -26.16
CA ARG A 1162 -19.28 -3.95 -25.51
C ARG A 1162 -20.69 -4.51 -25.32
N ALA A 1163 -21.73 -3.66 -25.41
CA ALA A 1163 -23.13 -4.08 -25.46
C ALA A 1163 -23.55 -4.67 -26.82
N LEU A 1164 -22.74 -4.50 -27.87
CA LEU A 1164 -23.04 -5.11 -29.19
C LEU A 1164 -22.78 -6.62 -29.16
N PRO A 1165 -23.58 -7.43 -29.89
CA PRO A 1165 -23.28 -8.85 -30.07
C PRO A 1165 -21.91 -9.04 -30.71
N ALA A 1166 -21.14 -10.02 -30.27
CA ALA A 1166 -19.85 -10.35 -30.88
C ALA A 1166 -20.01 -11.12 -32.21
N ASN A 1167 -21.12 -11.84 -32.38
CA ASN A 1167 -21.38 -12.70 -33.54
C ASN A 1167 -22.86 -12.68 -33.94
N ILE A 1168 -23.14 -12.95 -35.21
CA ILE A 1168 -24.44 -13.33 -35.75
C ILE A 1168 -24.35 -14.75 -36.32
N PHE A 1169 -25.39 -15.57 -36.15
CA PHE A 1169 -25.42 -16.93 -36.68
C PHE A 1169 -26.27 -16.99 -37.95
N THR A 1170 -25.70 -17.52 -39.03
CA THR A 1170 -26.33 -17.60 -40.35
C THR A 1170 -26.50 -19.06 -40.77
N LEU A 1171 -27.73 -19.42 -41.15
CA LEU A 1171 -28.08 -20.76 -41.59
C LEU A 1171 -27.72 -20.97 -43.06
N PRO A 1172 -27.36 -22.20 -43.49
CA PRO A 1172 -27.13 -22.51 -44.89
C PRO A 1172 -28.42 -22.32 -45.71
N MET A 1173 -28.27 -21.77 -46.90
CA MET A 1173 -29.38 -21.68 -47.86
C MET A 1173 -29.71 -23.10 -48.32
N ALA A 1174 -30.92 -23.58 -48.01
CA ALA A 1174 -31.35 -24.90 -48.43
C ALA A 1174 -31.43 -24.97 -49.96
N LYS A 1175 -30.70 -25.91 -50.58
CA LYS A 1175 -30.93 -26.27 -51.98
C LYS A 1175 -32.27 -27.03 -52.04
N GLU A 1176 -33.20 -26.54 -52.84
CA GLU A 1176 -34.42 -27.28 -53.15
C GLU A 1176 -34.03 -28.57 -53.87
N ALA A 1177 -34.15 -29.71 -53.18
CA ALA A 1177 -34.07 -31.01 -53.80
C ALA A 1177 -35.36 -31.22 -54.61
N THR A 1178 -35.25 -31.07 -55.93
CA THR A 1178 -36.30 -31.47 -56.87
C THR A 1178 -36.52 -32.98 -56.74
N VAL A 1179 -37.57 -33.38 -56.02
CA VAL A 1179 -38.01 -34.77 -55.94
C VAL A 1179 -38.59 -35.15 -57.30
N SER A 1180 -37.79 -35.84 -58.11
CA SER A 1180 -38.29 -36.61 -59.25
C SER A 1180 -39.12 -37.79 -58.73
N THR A 1181 -40.36 -37.90 -59.19
CA THR A 1181 -41.26 -39.01 -58.87
C THR A 1181 -40.77 -40.35 -59.43
N ALA A 1182 -40.57 -41.34 -58.54
CA ALA A 1182 -40.62 -42.77 -58.83
C ALA A 1182 -40.92 -43.52 -57.52
#